data_AF-A0A9X1PAR7-F1
#
_entry.id   AF-A0A9X1PAR7-F1
#
_cell.length_a   1.000
_cell.length_b   1.000
_cell.length_c   1.000
_cell.angle_alpha   90.00
_cell.angle_beta   90.00
_cell.angle_gamma   90.00
#
_symmetry.space_group_name_H-M   'P 1'
#
loop_
_entity.id
_entity.type
_entity.pdbx_description
1 polymer ?
#
loop_
_entity_poly.entity_id
_entity_poly.type
_entity_poly.pdbx_seq_one_letter_code
_entity_poly.pdbx_strand_id
1 'polypeptide(L)'
;MKKYRLLIVLFLASVFYATAQPGNAQRGNAQKWVANAPSGKEYLQRNENGKTIIPNGRYITPTGKQLTVAPHPYGLALSADGNIAVTANSGINPFSISVLKNILGENPSIRQIPDGPKTDKGILEACFMGLAITPDNKTVYVAGGQTNKIFLFDLETGKNKLTINCQATENGNKYSHGYIGDMVLTKDGFTLYAVDQIGFRMMVIDTKTNKIVSNIPTGRYPFGICLSPDEKRIYVANVGVFEYKPFTDLDKDNLKETAHKWPSSAYGSKEMKEGIPEKGVPALGDPNALEAFSVWSYDLTGAKPAVKAKLKTGVLVGQMVEDFPAVGGSSPNSLAATDDFVFVSNGNNDCVSVIDIAKDTVVNTLHLNPEPRLGSLRGLIPFGVTVSPDQKRLFVAEAGINAVAVIDIPTMKVIGHIPTGWFPSKLKVSPDGKKLIVTNAKGLGSGPNGGKDYKLSSAGSYIGSLMKGTVSVINIPADSELTALTKKVLDNNYIFTQVSENPKNPVPVYPGASESPIKHIVFISKENRTYDEVFGQLASGNGDSTIARFGLKRNFANKKKTVTLKGVDVMPNHVALARQFAISDNYYCDSDVSADGHRWLVNTYPNEWVETGTAAAYGGGRNMLDTSSAPGNLSFYGSAGSIYPEDYNEAGSLWDHLQRNNKDFFNFGFGLEMAANYSDSTMKHIGELYTVNYPVPAPILDKSSKLFPSYNMAIPDQFRADVFIKEFNEKWTGEGKTLPSMLTLMLPNDHGTNERPDAGFPFQESYMADNDLALGRTIEFLSHTPYWKNMLIVVTEDDPQGGVDHVDAHRSILMTISPYTKRNYIGKQHYSFGSIFKTFWHVLGIPYLNQYDATATDMSDLFTDKPDFTPYNAVAIDPRLFDPQKALDPFDEKFDWKAFSQSEEMDRTETMQKRRMEDDENLRKNKKSKKP
;
A
#
# COMPACT_ATOMS: atom_id res chain seq x y z
N MET A 1 18.93 39.25 -46.38
CA MET A 1 19.91 38.14 -46.34
C MET A 1 21.09 38.59 -45.48
N LYS A 2 21.67 37.85 -44.55
CA LYS A 2 21.36 36.59 -43.86
C LYS A 2 22.43 36.51 -42.75
N LYS A 3 22.03 36.59 -41.48
CA LYS A 3 22.04 35.50 -40.48
C LYS A 3 23.42 35.13 -39.89
N TYR A 4 23.43 35.11 -38.56
CA TYR A 4 24.40 34.51 -37.62
C TYR A 4 25.64 35.33 -37.23
N ARG A 5 25.55 36.01 -36.09
CA ARG A 5 26.55 35.99 -34.98
C ARG A 5 26.19 37.04 -33.93
N LEU A 6 25.24 36.72 -33.05
CA LEU A 6 25.08 37.39 -31.75
C LEU A 6 24.25 36.48 -30.82
N LEU A 7 24.85 35.36 -30.38
CA LEU A 7 24.19 34.40 -29.48
C LEU A 7 25.23 33.57 -28.71
N ILE A 8 26.25 34.23 -28.13
CA ILE A 8 27.21 33.61 -27.20
C ILE A 8 27.68 34.69 -26.21
N VAL A 9 26.84 35.12 -25.26
CA VAL A 9 27.29 35.81 -24.02
C VAL A 9 26.41 35.50 -22.79
N LEU A 10 25.21 34.91 -22.91
CA LEU A 10 24.30 34.67 -21.76
C LEU A 10 24.19 33.20 -21.30
N PHE A 11 25.30 32.46 -21.24
CA PHE A 11 25.29 31.05 -20.82
C PHE A 11 26.41 30.65 -19.83
N LEU A 12 26.94 31.60 -19.03
CA LEU A 12 28.12 31.34 -18.17
C LEU A 12 28.01 31.87 -16.73
N ALA A 13 26.81 31.90 -16.13
CA ALA A 13 26.66 32.35 -14.73
C ALA A 13 25.69 31.51 -13.87
N SER A 14 25.68 30.18 -14.03
CA SER A 14 24.91 29.27 -13.16
C SER A 14 25.60 27.93 -12.88
N VAL A 15 26.93 27.85 -13.01
CA VAL A 15 27.70 26.64 -12.68
C VAL A 15 28.81 27.01 -11.72
N PHE A 16 28.51 27.20 -10.43
CA PHE A 16 29.50 27.09 -9.34
C PHE A 16 28.78 26.94 -8.00
N TYR A 17 28.23 25.74 -7.76
CA TYR A 17 28.20 25.07 -6.44
C TYR A 17 28.11 23.56 -6.71
N ALA A 18 29.10 23.05 -7.44
CA ALA A 18 29.38 21.62 -7.51
C ALA A 18 30.31 21.28 -6.35
N THR A 19 29.75 20.95 -5.19
CA THR A 19 30.49 20.21 -4.17
C THR A 19 30.68 18.78 -4.67
N ALA A 20 31.94 18.34 -4.67
CA ALA A 20 32.44 17.10 -5.23
C ALA A 20 31.55 15.88 -4.94
N GLN A 21 30.99 15.29 -5.99
CA GLN A 21 30.53 13.90 -5.98
C GLN A 21 31.72 12.96 -6.24
N PRO A 22 31.89 11.88 -5.47
CA PRO A 22 32.79 10.80 -5.87
C PRO A 22 32.09 9.96 -6.95
N GLY A 23 32.42 10.21 -8.21
CA GLY A 23 32.01 9.38 -9.34
C GLY A 23 32.70 8.01 -9.34
N ASN A 24 31.90 6.95 -9.45
CA ASN A 24 32.07 5.62 -10.07
C ASN A 24 33.43 4.86 -10.11
N ALA A 25 34.47 5.29 -9.41
CA ALA A 25 35.75 4.56 -9.31
C ALA A 25 36.13 4.14 -7.87
N GLN A 26 35.26 4.37 -6.88
CA GLN A 26 35.45 3.96 -5.47
C GLN A 26 34.52 2.85 -4.98
N ARG A 27 33.80 2.14 -5.86
CA ARG A 27 32.84 1.09 -5.47
C ARG A 27 33.48 -0.22 -4.93
N GLY A 28 34.81 -0.28 -4.77
CA GLY A 28 35.51 -1.48 -4.30
C GLY A 28 35.82 -1.57 -2.80
N ASN A 29 35.54 -0.55 -1.97
CA ASN A 29 36.02 -0.60 -0.57
C ASN A 29 35.35 0.32 0.50
N ALA A 30 34.03 0.62 0.43
CA ALA A 30 33.45 1.69 1.26
C ALA A 30 32.29 1.32 2.22
N GLN A 31 31.54 0.24 2.02
CA GLN A 31 30.47 -0.15 2.97
C GLN A 31 30.91 -1.34 3.82
N LYS A 32 31.23 -1.09 5.09
CA LYS A 32 31.51 -2.12 6.11
C LYS A 32 30.43 -2.15 7.20
N TRP A 33 29.22 -1.73 6.84
CA TRP A 33 28.11 -1.65 7.77
C TRP A 33 26.80 -2.07 7.11
N VAL A 34 25.87 -2.55 7.94
CA VAL A 34 24.48 -2.83 7.56
C VAL A 34 23.54 -2.07 8.50
N ALA A 35 22.41 -1.61 7.98
CA ALA A 35 21.28 -1.14 8.78
C ALA A 35 20.35 -2.33 9.05
N ASN A 36 19.69 -2.41 10.19
CA ASN A 36 18.70 -3.44 10.50
C ASN A 36 17.53 -2.83 11.28
N ALA A 37 16.40 -3.54 11.28
CA ALA A 37 15.25 -3.18 12.09
C ALA A 37 15.62 -3.39 13.57
N PRO A 38 15.20 -2.49 14.46
CA PRO A 38 15.70 -2.51 15.83
C PRO A 38 15.17 -3.67 16.69
N SER A 39 14.01 -4.24 16.34
CA SER A 39 13.37 -5.34 17.08
C SER A 39 14.22 -6.62 17.20
N GLY A 40 15.14 -6.89 16.28
CA GLY A 40 16.02 -8.06 16.32
C GLY A 40 15.24 -9.39 16.34
N LYS A 41 15.03 -9.96 17.54
CA LYS A 41 14.26 -11.21 17.76
C LYS A 41 12.96 -11.00 18.55
N GLU A 42 12.62 -9.75 18.89
CA GLU A 42 11.37 -9.44 19.57
C GLU A 42 10.20 -9.72 18.62
N TYR A 43 9.17 -10.40 19.15
CA TYR A 43 7.87 -10.54 18.48
C TYR A 43 7.09 -9.24 18.57
N LEU A 44 6.13 -9.04 17.68
CA LEU A 44 5.22 -7.89 17.75
C LEU A 44 4.57 -7.79 19.13
N GLN A 45 4.60 -6.58 19.68
CA GLN A 45 3.99 -6.28 20.96
C GLN A 45 3.40 -4.88 20.92
N ARG A 46 2.08 -4.80 21.12
CA ARG A 46 1.38 -3.54 21.31
C ARG A 46 1.40 -3.14 22.78
N ASN A 47 1.90 -1.94 23.07
CA ASN A 47 1.94 -1.36 24.41
C ASN A 47 1.46 0.08 24.40
N GLU A 48 0.29 0.33 24.98
CA GLU A 48 -0.36 1.65 25.00
C GLU A 48 0.37 2.69 25.85
N ASN A 49 1.19 2.26 26.81
CA ASN A 49 1.89 3.13 27.75
C ASN A 49 3.42 3.07 27.57
N GLY A 50 3.91 2.50 26.48
CA GLY A 50 5.35 2.25 26.30
C GLY A 50 5.76 2.07 24.85
N LYS A 51 6.77 1.21 24.64
CA LYS A 51 7.31 0.86 23.32
C LYS A 51 6.40 -0.15 22.65
N THR A 52 5.88 0.20 21.47
CA THR A 52 5.18 -0.74 20.58
C THR A 52 6.11 -1.17 19.45
N ILE A 53 6.01 -2.43 19.02
CA ILE A 53 6.73 -2.99 17.87
C ILE A 53 5.72 -3.18 16.74
N ILE A 54 6.05 -2.73 15.53
CA ILE A 54 5.18 -2.79 14.34
C ILE A 54 5.74 -3.79 13.30
N PRO A 55 4.96 -4.21 12.26
CA PRO A 55 5.31 -5.31 11.35
C PRO A 55 6.68 -5.26 10.67
N ASN A 56 7.23 -4.08 10.35
CA ASN A 56 8.59 -3.93 9.81
C ASN A 56 9.71 -3.98 10.87
N GLY A 57 9.38 -4.33 12.12
CA GLY A 57 10.34 -4.44 13.20
C GLY A 57 10.83 -3.12 13.78
N ARG A 58 10.23 -2.00 13.39
CA ARG A 58 10.47 -0.66 13.97
C ARG A 58 9.70 -0.46 15.27
N TYR A 59 10.11 0.54 16.03
CA TYR A 59 9.47 0.90 17.29
C TYR A 59 8.62 2.16 17.18
N ILE A 60 7.53 2.18 17.95
CA ILE A 60 6.65 3.32 18.14
C ILE A 60 6.76 3.78 19.59
N THR A 61 7.27 5.00 19.79
CA THR A 61 7.46 5.63 21.11
C THR A 61 7.02 7.10 21.09
N PRO A 62 5.73 7.37 20.81
CA PRO A 62 5.23 8.69 20.48
C PRO A 62 5.44 9.72 21.60
N THR A 63 5.65 10.96 21.21
CA THR A 63 5.71 12.10 22.14
C THR A 63 4.30 12.61 22.46
N GLY A 64 4.12 13.15 23.66
CA GLY A 64 2.88 13.80 24.05
C GLY A 64 1.74 12.82 24.37
N LYS A 65 0.55 13.38 24.61
CA LYS A 65 -0.63 12.60 24.98
C LYS A 65 -1.21 11.90 23.75
N GLN A 66 -1.42 10.60 23.84
CA GLN A 66 -2.03 9.81 22.77
C GLN A 66 -3.52 9.61 23.04
N LEU A 67 -4.37 9.96 22.06
CA LEU A 67 -5.82 9.86 22.15
C LEU A 67 -6.31 8.87 21.08
N THR A 68 -6.78 7.69 21.49
CA THR A 68 -7.27 6.68 20.55
C THR A 68 -8.57 7.13 19.88
N VAL A 69 -8.63 7.00 18.57
CA VAL A 69 -9.80 7.30 17.73
C VAL A 69 -10.14 6.10 16.83
N ALA A 70 -11.17 6.22 15.99
CA ALA A 70 -11.48 5.16 15.04
C ALA A 70 -10.33 4.95 14.02
N PRO A 71 -10.31 3.83 13.28
CA PRO A 71 -9.23 3.51 12.34
C PRO A 71 -9.00 4.59 11.29
N HIS A 72 -7.73 4.78 10.89
CA HIS A 72 -7.32 5.61 9.76
C HIS A 72 -7.86 7.06 9.77
N PRO A 73 -7.56 7.87 10.80
CA PRO A 73 -7.83 9.31 10.82
C PRO A 73 -6.96 10.04 9.78
N TYR A 74 -7.39 10.12 8.54
CA TYR A 74 -6.66 10.78 7.44
C TYR A 74 -7.00 12.26 7.28
N GLY A 75 -8.06 12.75 7.94
CA GLY A 75 -8.42 14.17 8.01
C GLY A 75 -8.22 14.76 9.40
N LEU A 76 -7.92 16.06 9.48
CA LEU A 76 -7.81 16.81 10.74
C LEU A 76 -8.22 18.28 10.55
N ALA A 77 -9.21 18.72 11.32
CA ALA A 77 -9.55 20.13 11.49
C ALA A 77 -9.41 20.56 12.95
N LEU A 78 -9.06 21.82 13.17
CA LEU A 78 -8.90 22.44 14.49
C LEU A 78 -9.79 23.68 14.57
N SER A 79 -10.49 23.87 15.69
CA SER A 79 -11.32 25.04 15.94
C SER A 79 -10.49 26.33 16.03
N ALA A 80 -11.12 27.48 15.84
CA ALA A 80 -10.43 28.77 15.86
C ALA A 80 -9.76 29.08 17.22
N ASP A 81 -10.33 28.56 18.31
CA ASP A 81 -9.75 28.65 19.67
C ASP A 81 -8.74 27.54 19.99
N GLY A 82 -8.56 26.58 19.08
CA GLY A 82 -7.66 25.43 19.25
C GLY A 82 -8.18 24.33 20.18
N ASN A 83 -9.35 24.49 20.78
CA ASN A 83 -9.80 23.61 21.86
C ASN A 83 -10.56 22.36 21.38
N ILE A 84 -11.02 22.35 20.12
CA ILE A 84 -11.73 21.23 19.49
C ILE A 84 -10.94 20.78 18.26
N ALA A 85 -10.56 19.51 18.23
CA ALA A 85 -10.08 18.84 17.02
C ALA A 85 -11.13 17.87 16.50
N VAL A 86 -11.25 17.76 15.18
CA VAL A 86 -12.08 16.74 14.53
C VAL A 86 -11.21 15.95 13.57
N THR A 87 -11.28 14.62 13.62
CA THR A 87 -10.63 13.74 12.65
C THR A 87 -11.65 13.09 11.73
N ALA A 88 -11.27 12.86 10.47
CA ALA A 88 -12.05 12.09 9.52
C ALA A 88 -11.43 10.70 9.42
N ASN A 89 -12.17 9.71 9.90
CA ASN A 89 -11.73 8.33 10.02
C ASN A 89 -12.22 7.58 8.78
N SER A 90 -11.34 7.52 7.77
CA SER A 90 -11.61 6.89 6.48
C SER A 90 -11.00 5.48 6.42
N GLY A 91 -11.18 4.74 7.50
CA GLY A 91 -10.72 3.35 7.62
C GLY A 91 -11.70 2.34 7.05
N ILE A 92 -11.28 1.08 7.00
CA ILE A 92 -12.10 -0.02 6.50
C ILE A 92 -13.41 -0.15 7.29
N ASN A 93 -13.37 -0.07 8.62
CA ASN A 93 -14.60 -0.06 9.43
C ASN A 93 -14.35 0.50 10.85
N PRO A 94 -15.08 1.55 11.32
CA PRO A 94 -16.13 2.30 10.64
C PRO A 94 -15.63 3.54 9.89
N PHE A 95 -16.38 3.98 8.88
CA PHE A 95 -16.38 5.39 8.47
C PHE A 95 -17.00 6.24 9.58
N SER A 96 -16.26 7.22 10.06
CA SER A 96 -16.73 8.10 11.14
C SER A 96 -15.93 9.40 11.20
N ILE A 97 -16.40 10.36 11.99
CA ILE A 97 -15.55 11.42 12.54
C ILE A 97 -15.32 11.18 14.03
N SER A 98 -14.19 11.66 14.56
CA SER A 98 -13.99 11.77 16.00
C SER A 98 -13.87 13.23 16.39
N VAL A 99 -14.72 13.69 17.31
CA VAL A 99 -14.71 15.03 17.88
C VAL A 99 -14.00 14.97 19.23
N LEU A 100 -12.83 15.60 19.31
CA LEU A 100 -12.04 15.72 20.52
C LEU A 100 -12.19 17.14 21.07
N LYS A 101 -12.77 17.29 22.26
CA LYS A 101 -12.90 18.60 22.95
C LYS A 101 -11.90 18.70 24.09
N ASN A 102 -11.58 19.93 24.49
CA ASN A 102 -10.64 20.23 25.58
C ASN A 102 -9.24 19.65 25.34
N ILE A 103 -8.81 19.59 24.08
CA ILE A 103 -7.54 18.94 23.68
C ILE A 103 -6.30 19.68 24.19
N LEU A 104 -6.43 20.99 24.47
CA LEU A 104 -5.35 21.77 25.04
C LEU A 104 -5.26 21.61 26.57
N GLY A 105 -6.31 21.09 27.22
CA GLY A 105 -6.35 20.82 28.65
C GLY A 105 -5.80 19.44 29.03
N GLU A 106 -5.92 19.10 30.31
CA GLU A 106 -5.46 17.81 30.84
C GLU A 106 -6.39 16.65 30.49
N ASN A 107 -7.70 16.92 30.39
CA ASN A 107 -8.75 15.91 30.27
C ASN A 107 -9.58 16.12 28.99
N PRO A 108 -9.06 15.74 27.81
CA PRO A 108 -9.83 15.78 26.59
C PRO A 108 -10.94 14.73 26.59
N SER A 109 -12.08 15.08 26.00
CA SER A 109 -13.19 14.15 25.76
C SER A 109 -13.28 13.80 24.29
N ILE A 110 -13.57 12.55 23.97
CA ILE A 110 -13.69 12.05 22.59
C ILE A 110 -15.11 11.56 22.35
N ARG A 111 -15.71 11.99 21.24
CA ARG A 111 -16.98 11.45 20.72
C ARG A 111 -16.80 11.00 19.28
N GLN A 112 -17.14 9.75 18.99
CA GLN A 112 -17.22 9.25 17.63
C GLN A 112 -18.63 9.50 17.05
N ILE A 113 -18.71 9.87 15.77
CA ILE A 113 -19.96 10.05 15.03
C ILE A 113 -19.82 9.38 13.65
N PRO A 114 -20.60 8.36 13.32
CA PRO A 114 -21.54 7.62 14.18
C PRO A 114 -20.78 6.91 15.30
N ASP A 115 -21.46 6.55 16.38
CA ASP A 115 -20.86 5.76 17.44
C ASP A 115 -20.82 4.27 17.06
N GLY A 116 -19.94 3.53 17.73
CA GLY A 116 -19.83 2.09 17.57
C GLY A 116 -18.79 1.64 16.54
N PRO A 117 -18.58 0.32 16.42
CA PRO A 117 -17.48 -0.26 15.66
C PRO A 117 -17.79 -0.47 14.17
N LYS A 118 -18.99 -0.10 13.71
CA LYS A 118 -19.46 -0.35 12.34
C LYS A 118 -19.95 0.92 11.69
N THR A 119 -19.74 1.05 10.39
CA THR A 119 -20.30 2.15 9.59
C THR A 119 -21.83 2.17 9.71
N ASP A 120 -22.38 3.29 10.17
CA ASP A 120 -23.82 3.56 10.15
C ASP A 120 -24.17 4.43 8.93
N LYS A 121 -24.67 3.75 7.88
CA LYS A 121 -25.06 4.40 6.62
C LYS A 121 -26.22 5.39 6.76
N GLY A 122 -27.00 5.31 7.85
CA GLY A 122 -28.08 6.25 8.13
C GLY A 122 -27.58 7.61 8.65
N ILE A 123 -26.36 7.68 9.17
CA ILE A 123 -25.77 8.90 9.74
C ILE A 123 -24.60 9.41 8.89
N LEU A 124 -23.64 8.54 8.56
CA LEU A 124 -22.46 8.85 7.75
C LEU A 124 -21.98 7.58 7.05
N GLU A 125 -22.38 7.41 5.79
CA GLU A 125 -22.05 6.22 5.00
C GLU A 125 -20.59 6.13 4.58
N ALA A 126 -19.97 7.27 4.30
CA ALA A 126 -18.56 7.38 3.98
C ALA A 126 -18.07 8.76 4.39
N CYS A 127 -16.78 8.86 4.67
CA CYS A 127 -16.10 10.14 4.75
C CYS A 127 -14.71 10.03 4.15
N PHE A 128 -14.16 11.17 3.77
CA PHE A 128 -12.76 11.27 3.37
C PHE A 128 -12.10 12.45 4.11
N MET A 129 -10.83 12.71 3.81
CA MET A 129 -9.93 13.61 4.52
C MET A 129 -10.46 15.02 4.82
N GLY A 130 -11.41 15.55 4.03
CA GLY A 130 -11.88 16.94 4.14
C GLY A 130 -12.74 17.22 5.37
N LEU A 131 -12.29 18.20 6.15
CA LEU A 131 -13.00 18.74 7.30
C LEU A 131 -12.83 20.25 7.40
N ALA A 132 -13.88 20.96 7.82
CA ALA A 132 -13.79 22.37 8.18
C ALA A 132 -14.73 22.72 9.35
N ILE A 133 -14.24 23.46 10.34
CA ILE A 133 -15.03 23.89 11.51
C ILE A 133 -15.45 25.35 11.33
N THR A 134 -16.71 25.67 11.62
CA THR A 134 -17.21 27.05 11.55
C THR A 134 -16.51 27.94 12.57
N PRO A 135 -16.34 29.26 12.30
CA PRO A 135 -15.64 30.17 13.22
C PRO A 135 -16.25 30.27 14.63
N ASP A 136 -17.54 29.95 14.77
CA ASP A 136 -18.24 29.91 16.05
C ASP A 136 -18.03 28.60 16.84
N ASN A 137 -17.25 27.66 16.29
CA ASN A 137 -16.92 26.34 16.83
C ASN A 137 -18.14 25.43 17.07
N LYS A 138 -19.26 25.67 16.38
CA LYS A 138 -20.51 24.89 16.57
C LYS A 138 -20.75 23.82 15.53
N THR A 139 -20.27 24.00 14.30
CA THR A 139 -20.58 23.10 13.19
C THR A 139 -19.29 22.63 12.52
N VAL A 140 -19.25 21.36 12.09
CA VAL A 140 -18.20 20.82 11.24
C VAL A 140 -18.78 20.35 9.91
N TYR A 141 -18.13 20.75 8.82
CA TYR A 141 -18.32 20.21 7.48
C TYR A 141 -17.46 18.95 7.31
N VAL A 142 -18.04 17.91 6.72
CA VAL A 142 -17.40 16.60 6.52
C VAL A 142 -17.55 16.18 5.07
N ALA A 143 -16.43 15.93 4.40
CA ALA A 143 -16.42 15.41 3.04
C ALA A 143 -16.95 13.98 3.01
N GLY A 144 -18.00 13.74 2.24
CA GLY A 144 -18.66 12.43 2.16
C GLY A 144 -18.01 11.42 1.21
N GLY A 145 -16.81 11.69 0.68
CA GLY A 145 -16.14 10.83 -0.30
C GLY A 145 -17.05 10.53 -1.49
N GLN A 146 -17.21 9.24 -1.82
CA GLN A 146 -18.02 8.74 -2.95
C GLN A 146 -19.52 9.07 -2.86
N THR A 147 -20.04 9.47 -1.70
CA THR A 147 -21.46 9.84 -1.57
C THR A 147 -21.82 11.13 -2.33
N ASN A 148 -20.81 11.84 -2.87
CA ASN A 148 -20.94 13.11 -3.59
C ASN A 148 -21.71 14.17 -2.75
N LYS A 149 -21.43 14.19 -1.44
CA LYS A 149 -22.10 15.03 -0.44
C LYS A 149 -21.10 15.65 0.52
N ILE A 150 -21.50 16.76 1.14
CA ILE A 150 -20.85 17.32 2.32
C ILE A 150 -21.86 17.32 3.46
N PHE A 151 -21.51 16.72 4.59
CA PHE A 151 -22.36 16.62 5.78
C PHE A 151 -22.00 17.70 6.80
N LEU A 152 -23.00 18.26 7.49
CA LEU A 152 -22.80 19.25 8.53
C LEU A 152 -23.24 18.66 9.88
N PHE A 153 -22.30 18.49 10.80
CA PHE A 153 -22.59 17.99 12.15
C PHE A 153 -22.48 19.11 13.17
N ASP A 154 -23.43 19.12 14.11
CA ASP A 154 -23.35 19.94 15.32
C ASP A 154 -22.31 19.38 16.29
N LEU A 155 -21.29 20.16 16.64
CA LEU A 155 -20.19 19.72 17.51
C LEU A 155 -20.61 19.52 18.97
N GLU A 156 -21.74 20.09 19.39
CA GLU A 156 -22.25 19.92 20.75
C GLU A 156 -23.07 18.65 20.90
N THR A 157 -23.99 18.41 19.97
CA THR A 157 -24.97 17.32 20.03
C THR A 157 -24.60 16.12 19.17
N GLY A 158 -23.70 16.27 18.20
CA GLY A 158 -23.33 15.24 17.22
C GLY A 158 -24.39 14.98 16.16
N LYS A 159 -25.46 15.77 16.11
CA LYS A 159 -26.55 15.59 15.14
C LYS A 159 -26.18 16.13 13.77
N ASN A 160 -26.56 15.41 12.72
CA ASN A 160 -26.52 15.93 11.36
C ASN A 160 -27.54 17.07 11.23
N LYS A 161 -27.07 18.28 10.92
CA LYS A 161 -27.88 19.49 10.72
C LYS A 161 -28.37 19.63 9.30
N LEU A 162 -27.52 19.27 8.32
CA LEU A 162 -27.74 19.50 6.91
C LEU A 162 -26.79 18.64 6.07
N THR A 163 -27.22 18.31 4.87
CA THR A 163 -26.39 17.69 3.84
C THR A 163 -26.43 18.52 2.57
N ILE A 164 -25.26 18.88 2.04
CA ILE A 164 -25.09 19.54 0.75
C ILE A 164 -24.88 18.47 -0.33
N ASN A 165 -25.75 18.42 -1.33
CA ASN A 165 -25.55 17.56 -2.50
C ASN A 165 -24.59 18.25 -3.47
N CYS A 166 -23.49 17.57 -3.82
CA CYS A 166 -22.44 18.13 -4.67
C CYS A 166 -22.66 17.88 -6.17
N GLN A 167 -23.80 17.32 -6.54
CA GLN A 167 -24.22 17.20 -7.93
C GLN A 167 -24.38 18.55 -8.61
N ALA A 168 -23.85 18.67 -9.82
CA ALA A 168 -23.99 19.86 -10.64
C ALA A 168 -23.95 19.51 -12.13
N THR A 169 -24.51 20.41 -12.94
CA THR A 169 -24.32 20.45 -14.39
C THR A 169 -23.86 21.86 -14.75
N GLU A 170 -22.63 21.99 -15.26
CA GLU A 170 -22.06 23.29 -15.60
C GLU A 170 -21.16 23.13 -16.83
N ASN A 171 -21.29 24.03 -17.82
CA ASN A 171 -20.48 24.06 -19.05
C ASN A 171 -20.41 22.71 -19.81
N GLY A 172 -21.52 21.95 -19.82
CA GLY A 172 -21.60 20.65 -20.48
C GLY A 172 -21.07 19.47 -19.65
N ASN A 173 -20.39 19.73 -18.53
CA ASN A 173 -19.96 18.68 -17.61
C ASN A 173 -21.08 18.31 -16.64
N LYS A 174 -21.28 17.00 -16.45
CA LYS A 174 -22.27 16.43 -15.51
C LYS A 174 -21.56 15.77 -14.33
N TYR A 175 -21.57 16.42 -13.19
CA TYR A 175 -20.97 15.93 -11.94
C TYR A 175 -21.97 15.11 -11.12
N SER A 176 -22.58 14.11 -11.77
CA SER A 176 -23.60 13.25 -11.14
C SER A 176 -23.04 12.37 -10.01
N HIS A 177 -21.78 11.98 -10.15
CA HIS A 177 -20.98 11.31 -9.14
C HIS A 177 -19.75 12.17 -8.85
N GLY A 178 -19.17 11.98 -7.68
CA GLY A 178 -18.00 12.71 -7.21
C GLY A 178 -17.35 11.95 -6.06
N TYR A 179 -16.12 12.31 -5.75
CA TYR A 179 -15.39 11.80 -4.60
C TYR A 179 -14.86 13.00 -3.83
N ILE A 180 -15.68 13.50 -2.91
CA ILE A 180 -15.40 14.77 -2.22
C ILE A 180 -14.20 14.56 -1.30
N GLY A 181 -13.16 15.35 -1.56
CA GLY A 181 -11.84 15.25 -0.94
C GLY A 181 -11.63 16.29 0.16
N ASP A 182 -10.42 16.86 0.20
CA ASP A 182 -10.06 17.89 1.16
C ASP A 182 -10.87 19.19 0.98
N MET A 183 -10.95 20.02 2.03
CA MET A 183 -11.70 21.28 2.01
C MET A 183 -11.10 22.33 2.93
N VAL A 184 -11.38 23.60 2.62
CA VAL A 184 -10.95 24.74 3.44
C VAL A 184 -12.04 25.80 3.50
N LEU A 185 -12.27 26.34 4.70
CA LEU A 185 -13.25 27.38 4.97
C LEU A 185 -12.54 28.72 5.18
N THR A 186 -13.14 29.78 4.65
CA THR A 186 -12.69 31.16 4.87
C THR A 186 -12.83 31.58 6.34
N LYS A 187 -12.01 32.53 6.79
CA LYS A 187 -11.97 33.02 8.18
C LYS A 187 -13.31 33.59 8.65
N ASP A 188 -14.05 34.25 7.75
CA ASP A 188 -15.41 34.75 8.04
C ASP A 188 -16.48 33.66 8.06
N GLY A 189 -16.13 32.45 7.59
CA GLY A 189 -17.00 31.30 7.52
C GLY A 189 -18.03 31.35 6.40
N PHE A 190 -17.95 32.31 5.46
CA PHE A 190 -18.98 32.52 4.42
C PHE A 190 -18.76 31.70 3.15
N THR A 191 -17.52 31.32 2.87
CA THR A 191 -17.16 30.53 1.67
C THR A 191 -16.37 29.29 2.03
N LEU A 192 -16.86 28.12 1.60
CA LEU A 192 -16.19 26.83 1.69
C LEU A 192 -15.68 26.43 0.30
N TYR A 193 -14.42 26.03 0.21
CA TYR A 193 -13.82 25.43 -0.98
C TYR A 193 -13.59 23.94 -0.73
N ALA A 194 -13.99 23.08 -1.66
CA ALA A 194 -13.80 21.63 -1.55
C ALA A 194 -13.39 21.03 -2.88
N VAL A 195 -12.49 20.04 -2.87
CA VAL A 195 -12.06 19.34 -4.09
C VAL A 195 -12.89 18.09 -4.34
N ASP A 196 -13.04 17.74 -5.61
CA ASP A 196 -13.70 16.51 -6.08
C ASP A 196 -12.68 15.71 -6.89
N GLN A 197 -12.18 14.61 -6.30
CA GLN A 197 -11.07 13.84 -6.84
C GLN A 197 -11.36 13.27 -8.23
N ILE A 198 -12.55 12.69 -8.43
CA ILE A 198 -12.89 12.06 -9.72
C ILE A 198 -13.48 13.06 -10.71
N GLY A 199 -14.01 14.18 -10.23
CA GLY A 199 -14.55 15.26 -11.05
C GLY A 199 -13.51 16.24 -11.61
N PHE A 200 -12.25 16.19 -11.12
CA PHE A 200 -11.16 17.12 -11.46
C PHE A 200 -11.58 18.59 -11.34
N ARG A 201 -12.20 18.92 -10.21
CA ARG A 201 -12.69 20.27 -9.91
C ARG A 201 -12.51 20.67 -8.45
N MET A 202 -12.53 21.98 -8.24
CA MET A 202 -12.75 22.67 -6.98
C MET A 202 -14.15 23.30 -6.99
N MET A 203 -14.96 22.99 -5.98
CA MET A 203 -16.27 23.59 -5.75
C MET A 203 -16.13 24.81 -4.83
N VAL A 204 -16.87 25.87 -5.13
CA VAL A 204 -17.03 27.05 -4.29
C VAL A 204 -18.44 27.04 -3.72
N ILE A 205 -18.58 27.03 -2.40
CA ILE A 205 -19.85 26.85 -1.70
C ILE A 205 -20.10 28.06 -0.81
N ASP A 206 -21.24 28.72 -0.99
CA ASP A 206 -21.72 29.75 -0.07
C ASP A 206 -22.36 29.07 1.15
N THR A 207 -21.85 29.33 2.34
CA THR A 207 -22.26 28.62 3.57
C THR A 207 -23.56 29.15 4.17
N LYS A 208 -23.99 30.36 3.78
CA LYS A 208 -25.27 30.95 4.23
C LYS A 208 -26.44 30.25 3.54
N THR A 209 -26.30 30.02 2.25
CA THR A 209 -27.29 29.35 1.40
C THR A 209 -27.06 27.85 1.28
N ASN A 210 -25.85 27.37 1.63
CA ASN A 210 -25.40 25.99 1.49
C ASN A 210 -25.49 25.48 0.04
N LYS A 211 -25.14 26.34 -0.92
CA LYS A 211 -25.20 26.05 -2.35
C LYS A 211 -23.83 26.19 -3.00
N ILE A 212 -23.55 25.30 -3.95
CA ILE A 212 -22.42 25.45 -4.87
C ILE A 212 -22.71 26.67 -5.75
N VAL A 213 -21.82 27.67 -5.70
CA VAL A 213 -21.91 28.89 -6.51
C VAL A 213 -20.98 28.86 -7.73
N SER A 214 -19.97 27.99 -7.74
CA SER A 214 -19.08 27.79 -8.90
C SER A 214 -18.36 26.44 -8.85
N ASN A 215 -18.08 25.88 -10.03
CA ASN A 215 -17.18 24.73 -10.21
C ASN A 215 -15.99 25.14 -11.07
N ILE A 216 -14.78 24.96 -10.55
CA ILE A 216 -13.54 25.42 -11.17
C ILE A 216 -12.68 24.20 -11.50
N PRO A 217 -12.23 24.01 -12.76
CA PRO A 217 -11.36 22.88 -13.12
C PRO A 217 -10.02 22.89 -12.35
N THR A 218 -9.51 21.70 -12.05
CA THR A 218 -8.20 21.46 -11.41
C THR A 218 -7.34 20.52 -12.25
N GLY A 219 -6.15 20.18 -11.76
CA GLY A 219 -5.40 19.02 -12.24
C GLY A 219 -6.11 17.70 -11.87
N ARG A 220 -5.46 16.58 -12.20
CA ARG A 220 -6.02 15.22 -12.05
C ARG A 220 -5.95 14.76 -10.60
N TYR A 221 -7.03 14.15 -10.10
CA TYR A 221 -7.18 13.67 -8.72
C TYR A 221 -6.74 14.74 -7.68
N PRO A 222 -7.41 15.90 -7.61
CA PRO A 222 -7.08 16.93 -6.62
C PRO A 222 -7.21 16.37 -5.20
N PHE A 223 -6.15 16.45 -4.43
CA PHE A 223 -5.99 15.74 -3.16
C PHE A 223 -5.99 16.67 -1.96
N GLY A 224 -5.14 17.70 -1.95
CA GLY A 224 -5.07 18.71 -0.90
C GLY A 224 -5.39 20.12 -1.39
N ILE A 225 -5.87 20.96 -0.49
CA ILE A 225 -6.25 22.35 -0.77
C ILE A 225 -5.87 23.29 0.38
N CYS A 226 -5.36 24.49 0.08
CA CYS A 226 -5.11 25.51 1.10
C CYS A 226 -5.31 26.95 0.60
N LEU A 227 -5.74 27.85 1.49
CA LEU A 227 -5.79 29.29 1.25
C LEU A 227 -4.45 29.96 1.60
N SER A 228 -4.11 31.06 0.92
CA SER A 228 -3.11 32.01 1.44
C SER A 228 -3.64 32.67 2.72
N PRO A 229 -2.77 33.14 3.64
CA PRO A 229 -3.21 33.78 4.88
C PRO A 229 -4.12 35.00 4.67
N ASP A 230 -3.94 35.74 3.57
CA ASP A 230 -4.76 36.89 3.20
C ASP A 230 -6.04 36.53 2.42
N GLU A 231 -6.26 35.23 2.17
CA GLU A 231 -7.41 34.66 1.44
C GLU A 231 -7.60 35.19 0.01
N LYS A 232 -6.55 35.78 -0.59
CA LYS A 232 -6.58 36.23 -1.99
C LYS A 232 -6.18 35.14 -2.98
N ARG A 233 -5.59 34.05 -2.51
CA ARG A 233 -5.19 32.92 -3.32
C ARG A 233 -5.60 31.60 -2.70
N ILE A 234 -5.83 30.61 -3.55
CA ILE A 234 -6.03 29.22 -3.15
C ILE A 234 -5.18 28.30 -4.01
N TYR A 235 -4.70 27.21 -3.42
CA TYR A 235 -3.80 26.24 -4.04
C TYR A 235 -4.38 24.84 -3.94
N VAL A 236 -4.28 24.07 -5.01
CA VAL A 236 -4.75 22.68 -5.08
C VAL A 236 -3.62 21.78 -5.55
N ALA A 237 -3.29 20.77 -4.75
CA ALA A 237 -2.30 19.74 -5.07
C ALA A 237 -3.01 18.56 -5.74
N ASN A 238 -2.49 18.11 -6.88
CA ASN A 238 -3.08 17.12 -7.75
C ASN A 238 -2.14 15.91 -7.84
N VAL A 239 -2.51 14.79 -7.22
CA VAL A 239 -1.69 13.57 -7.18
C VAL A 239 -1.82 12.72 -8.44
N GLY A 240 -2.76 13.06 -9.33
CA GLY A 240 -3.05 12.22 -10.48
C GLY A 240 -2.03 12.24 -11.59
N VAL A 241 -1.94 11.14 -12.33
CA VAL A 241 -1.14 11.06 -13.56
C VAL A 241 -2.05 11.06 -14.77
N PHE A 242 -3.01 10.15 -14.86
CA PHE A 242 -3.82 9.97 -16.08
C PHE A 242 -5.33 10.10 -15.86
N GLU A 243 -6.01 10.49 -16.93
CA GLU A 243 -7.43 10.21 -17.12
C GLU A 243 -7.54 8.88 -17.87
N TYR A 244 -7.73 7.79 -17.12
CA TYR A 244 -7.86 6.45 -17.70
C TYR A 244 -9.12 6.35 -18.55
N LYS A 245 -9.05 5.57 -19.63
CA LYS A 245 -10.13 5.45 -20.63
C LYS A 245 -10.39 4.00 -21.01
N PRO A 246 -11.66 3.61 -21.17
CA PRO A 246 -12.00 2.30 -21.71
C PRO A 246 -11.49 2.17 -23.15
N PHE A 247 -11.27 0.95 -23.60
CA PHE A 247 -10.98 0.69 -25.01
C PHE A 247 -12.13 1.17 -25.90
N THR A 248 -11.80 1.76 -27.05
CA THR A 248 -12.79 2.44 -27.92
C THR A 248 -13.56 1.47 -28.81
N ASP A 249 -13.06 0.24 -28.97
CA ASP A 249 -13.67 -0.88 -29.69
C ASP A 249 -14.40 -1.86 -28.76
N LEU A 250 -14.52 -1.51 -27.48
CA LEU A 250 -15.22 -2.31 -26.47
C LEU A 250 -16.74 -2.29 -26.70
N ASP A 251 -17.35 -3.47 -26.76
CA ASP A 251 -18.80 -3.66 -26.66
C ASP A 251 -19.13 -4.17 -25.25
N LYS A 252 -19.78 -3.34 -24.44
CA LYS A 252 -20.15 -3.68 -23.06
C LYS A 252 -21.12 -4.85 -22.96
N ASP A 253 -21.92 -5.08 -23.99
CA ASP A 253 -22.86 -6.21 -24.05
C ASP A 253 -22.17 -7.49 -24.58
N ASN A 254 -20.92 -7.37 -25.05
CA ASN A 254 -20.12 -8.46 -25.61
C ASN A 254 -18.64 -8.37 -25.21
N LEU A 255 -18.36 -8.18 -23.92
CA LEU A 255 -17.01 -8.04 -23.37
C LEU A 255 -16.13 -9.25 -23.66
N LYS A 256 -16.72 -10.44 -23.68
CA LYS A 256 -16.04 -11.69 -23.98
C LYS A 256 -15.27 -11.68 -25.31
N GLU A 257 -15.85 -11.05 -26.34
CA GLU A 257 -15.25 -11.01 -27.68
C GLU A 257 -14.46 -9.73 -27.93
N THR A 258 -14.77 -8.64 -27.22
CA THR A 258 -14.21 -7.31 -27.49
C THR A 258 -13.20 -6.80 -26.46
N ALA A 259 -13.17 -7.34 -25.25
CA ALA A 259 -12.18 -6.96 -24.25
C ALA A 259 -10.78 -7.49 -24.62
N HIS A 260 -9.75 -6.74 -24.23
CA HIS A 260 -8.38 -7.05 -24.61
C HIS A 260 -7.83 -8.21 -23.79
N LYS A 261 -7.10 -9.11 -24.45
CA LYS A 261 -6.49 -10.30 -23.83
C LYS A 261 -5.14 -10.04 -23.19
N TRP A 262 -4.56 -8.85 -23.33
CA TRP A 262 -3.25 -8.49 -22.78
C TRP A 262 -3.20 -6.98 -22.52
N PRO A 263 -2.43 -6.50 -21.51
CA PRO A 263 -2.18 -5.08 -21.35
C PRO A 263 -1.64 -4.45 -22.64
N SER A 264 -2.21 -3.31 -23.01
CA SER A 264 -2.00 -2.71 -24.33
C SER A 264 -0.76 -1.82 -24.43
N SER A 265 -0.21 -1.36 -23.29
CA SER A 265 0.93 -0.45 -23.28
C SER A 265 1.81 -0.60 -22.04
N ALA A 266 3.07 -0.19 -22.18
CA ALA A 266 4.04 -0.10 -21.09
C ALA A 266 4.08 1.33 -20.55
N TYR A 267 4.29 1.49 -19.25
CA TYR A 267 4.43 2.81 -18.65
C TYR A 267 5.62 3.58 -19.23
N GLY A 268 5.37 4.81 -19.68
CA GLY A 268 6.35 5.65 -20.37
C GLY A 268 6.49 5.40 -21.88
N SER A 269 5.84 4.37 -22.45
CA SER A 269 5.94 4.04 -23.87
C SER A 269 5.23 5.03 -24.79
N LYS A 270 5.52 4.96 -26.09
CA LYS A 270 4.84 5.77 -27.10
C LYS A 270 3.36 5.40 -27.21
N GLU A 271 3.05 4.11 -27.17
CA GLU A 271 1.71 3.53 -27.24
C GLU A 271 0.83 4.00 -26.08
N MET A 272 1.40 4.14 -24.87
CA MET A 272 0.70 4.74 -23.74
C MET A 272 0.35 6.21 -24.00
N LYS A 273 1.33 6.99 -24.49
CA LYS A 273 1.19 8.44 -24.69
C LYS A 273 0.25 8.79 -25.84
N GLU A 274 0.39 8.11 -26.97
CA GLU A 274 -0.29 8.42 -28.24
C GLU A 274 -1.50 7.52 -28.51
N GLY A 275 -1.65 6.42 -27.77
CA GLY A 275 -2.64 5.39 -28.05
C GLY A 275 -2.25 4.51 -29.25
N ILE A 276 -3.12 3.54 -29.54
CA ILE A 276 -3.08 2.70 -30.75
C ILE A 276 -4.51 2.68 -31.32
N PRO A 277 -4.98 3.76 -31.97
CA PRO A 277 -6.38 3.91 -32.36
C PRO A 277 -6.91 2.78 -33.24
N GLU A 278 -6.07 2.22 -34.11
CA GLU A 278 -6.40 1.09 -34.99
C GLU A 278 -6.61 -0.24 -34.25
N LYS A 279 -6.23 -0.30 -32.96
CA LYS A 279 -6.49 -1.42 -32.05
C LYS A 279 -7.38 -1.01 -30.86
N GLY A 280 -8.13 0.08 -31.01
CA GLY A 280 -9.03 0.56 -29.97
C GLY A 280 -8.35 1.07 -28.68
N VAL A 281 -7.03 1.27 -28.67
CA VAL A 281 -6.28 1.71 -27.48
C VAL A 281 -6.28 3.23 -27.40
N PRO A 282 -6.95 3.87 -26.41
CA PRO A 282 -6.96 5.31 -26.27
C PRO A 282 -5.62 5.84 -25.73
N ALA A 283 -5.27 7.06 -26.14
CA ALA A 283 -4.12 7.80 -25.60
C ALA A 283 -4.34 8.23 -24.15
N LEU A 284 -3.33 8.06 -23.30
CA LEU A 284 -3.31 8.59 -21.93
C LEU A 284 -2.55 9.92 -21.80
N GLY A 285 -1.66 10.20 -22.76
CA GLY A 285 -0.86 11.43 -22.82
C GLY A 285 0.45 11.37 -22.04
N ASP A 286 1.11 12.52 -21.91
CA ASP A 286 2.39 12.64 -21.21
C ASP A 286 2.20 12.56 -19.67
N PRO A 287 2.94 11.70 -18.95
CA PRO A 287 2.90 11.66 -17.48
C PRO A 287 3.35 12.97 -16.81
N ASN A 288 4.04 13.86 -17.54
CA ASN A 288 4.43 15.19 -17.10
C ASN A 288 3.54 16.32 -17.62
N ALA A 289 2.32 16.00 -18.10
CA ALA A 289 1.31 17.01 -18.42
C ALA A 289 1.08 18.00 -17.26
N LEU A 290 0.64 19.22 -17.55
CA LEU A 290 0.44 20.28 -16.55
C LEU A 290 -0.61 19.92 -15.49
N GLU A 291 -1.53 19.03 -15.83
CA GLU A 291 -2.58 18.49 -14.97
C GLU A 291 -2.07 17.37 -14.05
N ALA A 292 -1.00 16.68 -14.45
CA ALA A 292 -0.46 15.51 -13.75
C ALA A 292 0.57 15.95 -12.69
N PHE A 293 0.60 15.28 -11.52
CA PHE A 293 1.53 15.57 -10.41
C PHE A 293 1.88 17.07 -10.29
N SER A 294 0.88 17.88 -9.96
CA SER A 294 0.95 19.35 -10.11
C SER A 294 0.31 20.09 -8.95
N VAL A 295 0.67 21.36 -8.80
CA VAL A 295 -0.03 22.32 -7.93
C VAL A 295 -0.61 23.42 -8.79
N TRP A 296 -1.91 23.67 -8.68
CA TRP A 296 -2.57 24.77 -9.37
C TRP A 296 -2.89 25.88 -8.37
N SER A 297 -2.56 27.13 -8.72
CA SER A 297 -2.91 28.31 -7.94
C SER A 297 -4.05 29.07 -8.59
N TYR A 298 -4.90 29.70 -7.79
CA TYR A 298 -6.04 30.48 -8.26
C TYR A 298 -6.09 31.83 -7.53
N ASP A 299 -6.46 32.87 -8.27
CA ASP A 299 -6.75 34.20 -7.75
C ASP A 299 -8.21 34.26 -7.27
N LEU A 300 -8.43 34.78 -6.06
CA LEU A 300 -9.75 34.90 -5.41
C LEU A 300 -10.26 36.34 -5.34
N THR A 301 -9.57 37.32 -5.94
CA THR A 301 -9.94 38.74 -5.85
C THR A 301 -11.08 39.11 -6.81
N GLY A 302 -11.33 38.28 -7.81
CA GLY A 302 -12.45 38.42 -8.75
C GLY A 302 -13.77 37.82 -8.24
N ALA A 303 -14.82 37.91 -9.05
CA ALA A 303 -16.14 37.36 -8.73
C ALA A 303 -16.17 35.82 -8.66
N LYS A 304 -15.22 35.14 -9.32
CA LYS A 304 -15.02 33.69 -9.29
C LYS A 304 -13.52 33.40 -9.25
N PRO A 305 -13.08 32.28 -8.65
CA PRO A 305 -11.69 31.88 -8.69
C PRO A 305 -11.18 31.71 -10.13
N ALA A 306 -10.00 32.24 -10.44
CA ALA A 306 -9.39 32.14 -11.76
C ALA A 306 -8.00 31.49 -11.67
N VAL A 307 -7.71 30.52 -12.55
CA VAL A 307 -6.39 29.85 -12.59
C VAL A 307 -5.31 30.90 -12.82
N LYS A 308 -4.31 30.92 -11.92
CA LYS A 308 -3.18 31.83 -11.95
C LYS A 308 -1.90 31.14 -12.44
N ALA A 309 -1.61 29.94 -11.92
CA ALA A 309 -0.46 29.14 -12.34
C ALA A 309 -0.73 27.63 -12.25
N LYS A 310 0.03 26.86 -13.04
CA LYS A 310 0.08 25.39 -13.00
C LYS A 310 1.54 24.98 -12.82
N LEU A 311 1.88 24.38 -11.70
CA LEU A 311 3.25 24.19 -11.25
C LEU A 311 3.57 22.70 -11.10
N LYS A 312 4.76 22.31 -11.56
CA LYS A 312 5.33 21.00 -11.28
C LYS A 312 6.17 21.08 -10.01
N THR A 313 6.15 20.01 -9.22
CA THR A 313 6.79 19.91 -7.90
C THR A 313 7.57 18.61 -7.83
N GLY A 314 8.58 18.56 -6.95
CA GLY A 314 9.45 17.39 -6.79
C GLY A 314 10.15 17.00 -8.10
N VAL A 315 10.30 15.70 -8.31
CA VAL A 315 10.97 15.09 -9.46
C VAL A 315 9.96 14.75 -10.55
N LEU A 316 10.31 15.06 -11.80
CA LEU A 316 9.50 14.67 -12.97
C LEU A 316 9.73 13.21 -13.36
N VAL A 317 8.69 12.57 -13.91
CA VAL A 317 8.83 11.22 -14.48
C VAL A 317 9.87 11.26 -15.61
N GLY A 318 10.86 10.37 -15.55
CA GLY A 318 11.97 10.29 -16.50
C GLY A 318 13.10 11.29 -16.26
N GLN A 319 13.00 12.17 -15.24
CA GLN A 319 14.12 13.02 -14.84
C GLN A 319 15.23 12.16 -14.25
N MET A 320 16.48 12.41 -14.64
CA MET A 320 17.62 11.74 -14.03
C MET A 320 17.75 12.16 -12.57
N VAL A 321 17.60 11.19 -11.67
CA VAL A 321 17.90 11.30 -10.25
C VAL A 321 19.08 10.40 -9.98
N GLU A 322 20.16 10.98 -9.48
CA GLU A 322 21.42 10.25 -9.27
C GLU A 322 21.91 9.59 -10.58
N ASP A 323 21.89 8.25 -10.66
CA ASP A 323 22.33 7.48 -11.82
C ASP A 323 21.19 6.78 -12.59
N PHE A 324 19.91 7.06 -12.28
CA PHE A 324 18.76 6.47 -12.98
C PHE A 324 17.65 7.49 -13.30
N PRO A 325 16.83 7.25 -14.35
CA PRO A 325 15.64 8.06 -14.58
C PRO A 325 14.56 7.69 -13.56
N ALA A 326 13.96 8.68 -12.92
CA ALA A 326 12.83 8.49 -12.02
C ALA A 326 11.69 7.77 -12.75
N VAL A 327 11.19 6.69 -12.15
CA VAL A 327 10.06 5.92 -12.67
C VAL A 327 8.77 6.59 -12.20
N GLY A 328 8.57 6.71 -10.90
CA GLY A 328 7.47 7.46 -10.31
C GLY A 328 7.70 8.98 -10.32
N GLY A 329 6.62 9.74 -10.36
CA GLY A 329 6.65 11.20 -10.16
C GLY A 329 6.54 11.58 -8.69
N SER A 330 6.22 12.85 -8.41
CA SER A 330 6.36 13.42 -7.07
C SER A 330 5.26 13.12 -6.06
N SER A 331 4.03 12.84 -6.51
CA SER A 331 2.83 12.73 -5.66
C SER A 331 2.65 13.93 -4.71
N PRO A 332 2.36 15.14 -5.25
CA PRO A 332 2.12 16.32 -4.42
C PRO A 332 0.77 16.20 -3.73
N ASN A 333 0.75 16.21 -2.39
CA ASN A 333 -0.45 15.85 -1.64
C ASN A 333 -0.97 16.97 -0.72
N SER A 334 -0.21 17.42 0.28
CA SER A 334 -0.67 18.41 1.28
C SER A 334 0.03 19.75 1.10
N LEU A 335 -0.67 20.81 1.49
CA LEU A 335 -0.25 22.20 1.28
C LEU A 335 -0.37 23.02 2.56
N ALA A 336 0.58 23.92 2.80
CA ALA A 336 0.48 24.96 3.81
C ALA A 336 1.09 26.26 3.31
N ALA A 337 0.43 27.39 3.57
CA ALA A 337 0.83 28.70 3.08
C ALA A 337 1.27 29.64 4.22
N THR A 338 2.29 30.43 3.92
CA THR A 338 2.73 31.65 4.61
C THR A 338 2.34 32.86 3.76
N ASP A 339 2.71 34.06 4.19
CA ASP A 339 2.53 35.27 3.39
C ASP A 339 3.39 35.25 2.11
N ASP A 340 4.55 34.59 2.15
CA ASP A 340 5.53 34.60 1.06
C ASP A 340 5.61 33.28 0.28
N PHE A 341 5.32 32.15 0.94
CA PHE A 341 5.57 30.80 0.40
C PHE A 341 4.40 29.83 0.58
N VAL A 342 4.27 28.89 -0.35
CA VAL A 342 3.47 27.67 -0.19
C VAL A 342 4.39 26.46 -0.16
N PHE A 343 4.22 25.63 0.86
CA PHE A 343 4.95 24.37 1.05
C PHE A 343 4.09 23.20 0.60
N VAL A 344 4.67 22.30 -0.20
CA VAL A 344 3.99 21.15 -0.79
C VAL A 344 4.74 19.88 -0.43
N SER A 345 4.12 18.93 0.25
CA SER A 345 4.71 17.59 0.46
C SER A 345 4.67 16.76 -0.83
N ASN A 346 5.77 16.08 -1.14
CA ASN A 346 5.88 15.15 -2.26
C ASN A 346 6.11 13.73 -1.70
N GLY A 347 5.06 12.91 -1.68
CA GLY A 347 5.04 11.60 -1.01
C GLY A 347 6.09 10.60 -1.54
N ASN A 348 6.36 10.65 -2.84
CA ASN A 348 7.25 9.69 -3.50
C ASN A 348 8.73 10.11 -3.51
N ASN A 349 9.03 11.40 -3.27
CA ASN A 349 10.39 11.95 -3.37
C ASN A 349 11.02 12.34 -2.02
N ASP A 350 10.35 12.08 -0.89
CA ASP A 350 10.82 12.41 0.47
C ASP A 350 11.25 13.88 0.65
N CYS A 351 10.51 14.80 0.02
CA CYS A 351 10.84 16.22 0.02
C CYS A 351 9.61 17.13 0.09
N VAL A 352 9.86 18.40 0.41
CA VAL A 352 8.87 19.49 0.36
C VAL A 352 9.28 20.51 -0.70
N SER A 353 8.41 20.78 -1.68
CA SER A 353 8.60 21.87 -2.64
C SER A 353 8.18 23.20 -2.01
N VAL A 354 8.95 24.27 -2.24
CA VAL A 354 8.65 25.63 -1.76
C VAL A 354 8.31 26.51 -2.96
N ILE A 355 7.07 26.99 -3.01
CA ILE A 355 6.57 27.89 -4.05
C ILE A 355 6.58 29.31 -3.53
N ASP A 356 7.20 30.24 -4.24
CA ASP A 356 7.12 31.69 -3.97
C ASP A 356 5.79 32.23 -4.50
N ILE A 357 4.99 32.83 -3.61
CA ILE A 357 3.64 33.32 -3.91
C ILE A 357 3.68 34.50 -4.89
N ALA A 358 4.65 35.40 -4.75
CA ALA A 358 4.75 36.57 -5.62
C ALA A 358 5.16 36.17 -7.05
N LYS A 359 6.02 35.17 -7.18
CA LYS A 359 6.55 34.71 -8.47
C LYS A 359 5.73 33.59 -9.13
N ASP A 360 4.89 32.89 -8.38
CA ASP A 360 4.21 31.67 -8.82
C ASP A 360 5.21 30.64 -9.39
N THR A 361 6.30 30.36 -8.65
CA THR A 361 7.33 29.40 -9.08
C THR A 361 7.89 28.61 -7.90
N VAL A 362 8.32 27.36 -8.14
CA VAL A 362 9.09 26.59 -7.15
C VAL A 362 10.48 27.19 -7.05
N VAL A 363 10.86 27.66 -5.86
CA VAL A 363 12.14 28.33 -5.58
C VAL A 363 13.09 27.50 -4.73
N ASN A 364 12.59 26.46 -4.06
CA ASN A 364 13.40 25.57 -3.25
C ASN A 364 12.78 24.16 -3.14
N THR A 365 13.59 23.17 -2.78
CA THR A 365 13.17 21.80 -2.44
C THR A 365 13.89 21.38 -1.17
N LEU A 366 13.12 21.04 -0.13
CA LEU A 366 13.64 20.66 1.18
C LEU A 366 13.65 19.13 1.28
N HIS A 367 14.83 18.54 1.38
CA HIS A 367 14.98 17.10 1.60
C HIS A 367 14.88 16.78 3.09
N LEU A 368 14.13 15.72 3.44
CA LEU A 368 13.76 15.45 4.83
C LEU A 368 14.63 14.39 5.53
N ASN A 369 15.43 13.63 4.78
CA ASN A 369 16.17 12.47 5.29
C ASN A 369 17.04 12.83 6.50
N PRO A 370 16.76 12.28 7.71
CA PRO A 370 17.54 12.54 8.92
C PRO A 370 18.85 11.73 8.99
N GLU A 371 19.04 10.73 8.13
CA GLU A 371 20.16 9.80 8.17
C GLU A 371 20.93 9.79 6.84
N PRO A 372 22.05 10.55 6.74
CA PRO A 372 22.83 10.67 5.51
C PRO A 372 23.31 9.34 4.93
N ARG A 373 23.50 8.28 5.74
CA ARG A 373 23.88 6.95 5.25
C ARG A 373 22.81 6.28 4.39
N LEU A 374 21.55 6.69 4.51
CA LEU A 374 20.42 6.23 3.70
C LEU A 374 20.09 7.20 2.55
N GLY A 375 20.92 8.24 2.33
CA GLY A 375 20.59 9.46 1.59
C GLY A 375 19.79 9.31 0.30
N SER A 376 20.21 8.39 -0.58
CA SER A 376 19.57 8.18 -1.89
C SER A 376 18.26 7.40 -1.86
N LEU A 377 18.02 6.68 -0.77
CA LEU A 377 16.88 5.78 -0.65
C LEU A 377 15.64 6.52 -0.16
N ARG A 378 14.50 6.23 -0.79
CA ARG A 378 13.20 6.79 -0.40
C ARG A 378 12.42 5.87 0.54
N GLY A 379 11.50 6.44 1.30
CA GLY A 379 10.65 5.72 2.25
C GLY A 379 10.24 6.53 3.49
N LEU A 380 10.38 7.87 3.49
CA LEU A 380 9.86 8.73 4.56
C LEU A 380 8.38 9.03 4.39
N ILE A 381 7.90 9.10 3.14
CA ILE A 381 6.48 9.32 2.77
C ILE A 381 5.93 10.60 3.42
N PRO A 382 6.35 11.80 2.97
CA PRO A 382 5.84 13.06 3.48
C PRO A 382 4.35 13.21 3.15
N PHE A 383 3.53 13.37 4.18
CA PHE A 383 2.08 13.43 4.03
C PHE A 383 1.55 14.81 4.44
N GLY A 384 1.01 14.98 5.65
CA GLY A 384 0.53 16.26 6.13
C GLY A 384 1.63 17.31 6.28
N VAL A 385 1.28 18.59 6.07
CA VAL A 385 2.14 19.75 6.35
C VAL A 385 1.36 20.84 7.07
N THR A 386 1.99 21.57 7.99
CA THR A 386 1.38 22.73 8.68
C THR A 386 2.44 23.74 9.11
N VAL A 387 2.05 25.01 9.17
CA VAL A 387 2.93 26.14 9.56
C VAL A 387 2.54 26.65 10.94
N SER A 388 3.51 27.06 11.74
CA SER A 388 3.27 27.71 13.03
C SER A 388 2.57 29.08 12.85
N PRO A 389 1.77 29.55 13.82
CA PRO A 389 1.08 30.84 13.70
C PRO A 389 1.99 32.05 13.45
N ASP A 390 3.24 31.99 13.92
CA ASP A 390 4.27 33.02 13.70
C ASP A 390 5.00 32.90 12.35
N GLN A 391 4.63 31.91 11.53
CA GLN A 391 5.21 31.61 10.22
C GLN A 391 6.72 31.30 10.22
N LYS A 392 7.28 30.92 11.38
CA LYS A 392 8.71 30.61 11.51
C LYS A 392 9.04 29.12 11.40
N ARG A 393 8.07 28.24 11.67
CA ARG A 393 8.27 26.79 11.59
C ARG A 393 7.28 26.14 10.65
N LEU A 394 7.78 25.16 9.91
CA LEU A 394 6.99 24.20 9.16
C LEU A 394 7.15 22.83 9.82
N PHE A 395 6.03 22.12 9.97
CA PHE A 395 6.00 20.75 10.46
C PHE A 395 5.49 19.84 9.35
N VAL A 396 6.13 18.69 9.16
CA VAL A 396 5.82 17.72 8.11
C VAL A 396 5.66 16.34 8.72
N ALA A 397 4.51 15.70 8.53
CA ALA A 397 4.34 14.30 8.90
C ALA A 397 5.11 13.38 7.94
N GLU A 398 5.91 12.47 8.47
CA GLU A 398 6.68 11.48 7.71
C GLU A 398 6.14 10.09 8.06
N ALA A 399 5.21 9.60 7.23
CA ALA A 399 4.44 8.40 7.49
C ALA A 399 5.32 7.14 7.59
N GLY A 400 6.40 7.09 6.80
CA GLY A 400 7.27 5.93 6.72
C GLY A 400 8.20 5.76 7.93
N ILE A 401 8.66 6.84 8.56
CA ILE A 401 9.57 6.80 9.72
C ILE A 401 8.89 7.15 11.05
N ASN A 402 7.56 7.30 11.05
CA ASN A 402 6.74 7.55 12.24
C ASN A 402 7.18 8.80 13.02
N ALA A 403 7.37 9.89 12.29
CA ALA A 403 7.88 11.13 12.85
C ALA A 403 7.22 12.38 12.27
N VAL A 404 7.52 13.51 12.88
CA VAL A 404 7.29 14.84 12.32
C VAL A 404 8.62 15.55 12.17
N ALA A 405 8.99 15.91 10.94
CA ALA A 405 10.10 16.81 10.69
C ALA A 405 9.73 18.24 11.06
N VAL A 406 10.69 18.97 11.65
CA VAL A 406 10.60 20.37 12.03
C VAL A 406 11.57 21.16 11.16
N ILE A 407 11.05 22.14 10.44
CA ILE A 407 11.80 22.98 9.52
C ILE A 407 11.74 24.43 9.99
N ASP A 408 12.90 25.08 10.08
CA ASP A 408 13.01 26.51 10.27
C ASP A 408 12.81 27.22 8.92
N ILE A 409 11.74 28.00 8.80
CA ILE A 409 11.36 28.69 7.56
C ILE A 409 12.38 29.79 7.18
N PRO A 410 12.85 30.66 8.11
CA PRO A 410 13.84 31.69 7.78
C PRO A 410 15.13 31.15 7.15
N THR A 411 15.63 30.01 7.62
CA THR A 411 16.84 29.39 7.08
C THR A 411 16.58 28.29 6.06
N MET A 412 15.33 27.85 5.90
CA MET A 412 14.91 26.74 5.03
C MET A 412 15.65 25.44 5.34
N LYS A 413 15.79 25.11 6.63
CA LYS A 413 16.53 23.91 7.09
C LYS A 413 15.67 23.03 7.97
N VAL A 414 15.79 21.72 7.79
CA VAL A 414 15.31 20.73 8.76
C VAL A 414 16.19 20.84 10.01
N ILE A 415 15.56 21.11 11.16
CA ILE A 415 16.25 21.32 12.45
C ILE A 415 16.01 20.17 13.45
N GLY A 416 15.12 19.23 13.12
CA GLY A 416 15.01 17.95 13.81
C GLY A 416 13.68 17.25 13.59
N HIS A 417 13.44 16.20 14.37
CA HIS A 417 12.35 15.25 14.18
C HIS A 417 11.72 14.85 15.51
N ILE A 418 10.39 14.71 15.54
CA ILE A 418 9.62 14.36 16.73
C ILE A 418 8.96 12.98 16.52
N PRO A 419 9.16 11.98 17.40
CA PRO A 419 8.55 10.66 17.23
C PRO A 419 7.03 10.70 17.48
N THR A 420 6.27 9.98 16.65
CA THR A 420 4.80 9.90 16.68
C THR A 420 4.29 8.46 16.74
N GLY A 421 2.97 8.28 16.62
CA GLY A 421 2.37 6.97 16.40
C GLY A 421 2.65 6.47 14.98
N TRP A 422 2.19 5.27 14.67
CA TRP A 422 2.38 4.65 13.36
C TRP A 422 1.59 5.39 12.26
N PHE A 423 2.29 5.76 11.21
CA PHE A 423 1.76 6.39 9.99
C PHE A 423 1.10 7.76 10.27
N PRO A 424 1.86 8.78 10.73
CA PRO A 424 1.34 10.14 10.88
C PRO A 424 0.81 10.67 9.54
N SER A 425 -0.43 11.18 9.54
CA SER A 425 -1.17 11.54 8.32
C SER A 425 -1.42 13.04 8.17
N LYS A 426 -1.99 13.69 9.18
CA LYS A 426 -2.28 15.13 9.20
C LYS A 426 -1.86 15.75 10.52
N LEU A 427 -1.61 17.05 10.49
CA LEU A 427 -1.18 17.80 11.66
C LEU A 427 -1.64 19.26 11.62
N LYS A 428 -1.84 19.84 12.80
CA LYS A 428 -2.18 21.26 13.01
C LYS A 428 -1.46 21.80 14.24
N VAL A 429 -1.09 23.08 14.19
CA VAL A 429 -0.55 23.81 15.34
C VAL A 429 -1.67 24.53 16.07
N SER A 430 -1.66 24.54 17.41
CA SER A 430 -2.60 25.32 18.20
C SER A 430 -2.45 26.83 17.93
N PRO A 431 -3.51 27.64 18.06
CA PRO A 431 -3.44 29.08 17.78
C PRO A 431 -2.40 29.84 18.61
N ASP A 432 -2.10 29.36 19.82
CA ASP A 432 -1.06 29.92 20.70
C ASP A 432 0.37 29.50 20.34
N GLY A 433 0.54 28.64 19.33
CA GLY A 433 1.84 28.15 18.86
C GLY A 433 2.53 27.15 19.79
N LYS A 434 1.85 26.63 20.81
CA LYS A 434 2.48 25.79 21.86
C LYS A 434 2.28 24.29 21.69
N LYS A 435 1.25 23.86 20.97
CA LYS A 435 0.93 22.45 20.79
C LYS A 435 0.85 22.05 19.33
N LEU A 436 1.30 20.84 19.04
CA LEU A 436 1.14 20.16 17.78
C LEU A 436 0.15 19.01 17.96
N ILE A 437 -0.87 18.97 17.11
CA ILE A 437 -1.90 17.94 17.07
C ILE A 437 -1.61 17.09 15.82
N VAL A 438 -1.36 15.79 15.97
CA VAL A 438 -0.98 14.90 14.88
C VAL A 438 -1.91 13.69 14.86
N THR A 439 -2.54 13.40 13.72
CA THR A 439 -3.27 12.15 13.52
C THR A 439 -2.32 11.06 13.04
N ASN A 440 -2.38 9.88 13.63
CA ASN A 440 -1.62 8.70 13.22
C ASN A 440 -2.61 7.64 12.74
N ALA A 441 -2.56 7.32 11.45
CA ALA A 441 -3.57 6.50 10.77
C ALA A 441 -3.63 5.06 11.31
N LYS A 442 -2.45 4.48 11.57
CA LYS A 442 -2.26 3.09 12.03
C LYS A 442 -2.02 3.01 13.56
N GLY A 443 -1.85 4.16 14.22
CA GLY A 443 -1.82 4.30 15.67
C GLY A 443 -0.73 3.46 16.35
N LEU A 444 -1.13 2.39 17.04
CA LEU A 444 -0.21 1.44 17.70
C LEU A 444 -0.32 0.02 17.12
N GLY A 445 -0.89 -0.12 15.92
CA GLY A 445 -1.11 -1.41 15.27
C GLY A 445 -2.31 -2.21 15.79
N SER A 446 -2.48 -3.42 15.24
CA SER A 446 -3.62 -4.30 15.50
C SER A 446 -3.48 -5.07 16.81
N GLY A 447 -2.36 -5.77 17.03
CA GLY A 447 -2.24 -6.78 18.07
C GLY A 447 -2.84 -8.13 17.64
N PRO A 448 -2.94 -9.09 18.56
CA PRO A 448 -3.48 -10.43 18.26
C PRO A 448 -4.98 -10.38 17.95
N ASN A 449 -5.42 -11.28 17.07
CA ASN A 449 -6.84 -11.42 16.67
C ASN A 449 -7.39 -12.84 16.82
N GLY A 450 -6.60 -13.78 17.35
CA GLY A 450 -6.99 -15.15 17.63
C GLY A 450 -6.19 -15.79 18.77
N GLY A 451 -6.46 -17.07 19.02
CA GLY A 451 -5.73 -17.88 20.00
C GLY A 451 -6.44 -18.05 21.34
N LYS A 452 -5.90 -18.94 22.17
CA LYS A 452 -6.47 -19.39 23.45
C LYS A 452 -6.72 -18.24 24.44
N ASP A 453 -5.84 -17.23 24.42
CA ASP A 453 -5.87 -16.09 25.34
C ASP A 453 -6.64 -14.88 24.76
N TYR A 454 -7.04 -14.93 23.48
CA TYR A 454 -7.71 -13.82 22.81
C TYR A 454 -9.16 -13.64 23.27
N LYS A 455 -9.49 -12.37 23.54
CA LYS A 455 -10.82 -11.94 23.94
C LYS A 455 -11.45 -11.15 22.81
N LEU A 456 -12.32 -11.83 22.07
CA LEU A 456 -13.07 -11.24 20.97
C LEU A 456 -13.87 -10.01 21.44
N SER A 457 -13.55 -8.86 20.85
CA SER A 457 -14.22 -7.59 21.13
C SER A 457 -15.52 -7.41 20.32
N SER A 458 -16.17 -6.26 20.48
CA SER A 458 -17.29 -5.85 19.61
C SER A 458 -16.86 -5.50 18.19
N ALA A 459 -15.58 -5.17 17.96
CA ALA A 459 -15.02 -4.90 16.64
C ALA A 459 -14.79 -6.18 15.81
N GLY A 460 -14.87 -7.35 16.44
CA GLY A 460 -14.60 -8.63 15.78
C GLY A 460 -13.12 -8.99 15.76
N SER A 461 -12.72 -9.82 14.81
CA SER A 461 -11.34 -10.30 14.63
C SER A 461 -10.74 -9.99 13.23
N TYR A 462 -11.49 -9.31 12.36
CA TYR A 462 -11.00 -8.88 11.05
C TYR A 462 -9.96 -7.76 11.19
N ILE A 463 -8.79 -7.93 10.58
CA ILE A 463 -7.62 -7.03 10.74
C ILE A 463 -7.96 -5.55 10.50
N GLY A 464 -8.70 -5.26 9.42
CA GLY A 464 -9.11 -3.90 9.05
C GLY A 464 -10.01 -3.19 10.09
N SER A 465 -10.58 -3.91 11.05
CA SER A 465 -11.39 -3.37 12.14
C SER A 465 -10.60 -3.17 13.45
N LEU A 466 -9.44 -3.80 13.58
CA LEU A 466 -8.67 -3.88 14.83
C LEU A 466 -7.69 -2.71 14.99
N MET A 467 -7.03 -2.32 13.91
CA MET A 467 -6.07 -1.23 13.92
C MET A 467 -6.77 0.11 14.16
N LYS A 468 -6.56 0.69 15.35
CA LYS A 468 -7.13 2.00 15.71
C LYS A 468 -6.15 3.12 15.39
N GLY A 469 -6.69 4.27 15.00
CA GLY A 469 -5.91 5.50 14.89
C GLY A 469 -5.64 6.14 16.25
N THR A 470 -4.72 7.10 16.28
CA THR A 470 -4.51 7.96 17.46
C THR A 470 -4.38 9.42 17.05
N VAL A 471 -4.65 10.32 17.99
CA VAL A 471 -4.27 11.73 17.91
C VAL A 471 -3.21 12.02 18.98
N SER A 472 -2.00 12.35 18.55
CA SER A 472 -0.94 12.85 19.42
C SER A 472 -1.18 14.33 19.71
N VAL A 473 -1.22 14.71 20.98
CA VAL A 473 -1.17 16.12 21.43
C VAL A 473 0.19 16.36 22.07
N ILE A 474 1.06 17.02 21.32
CA ILE A 474 2.48 17.23 21.62
C ILE A 474 2.69 18.68 22.04
N ASN A 475 3.41 18.93 23.13
CA ASN A 475 3.96 20.27 23.38
C ASN A 475 5.09 20.49 22.37
N ILE A 476 5.05 21.59 21.62
CA ILE A 476 6.08 21.91 20.64
C ILE A 476 7.41 22.08 21.39
N PRO A 477 8.44 21.26 21.08
CA PRO A 477 9.69 21.28 21.80
C PRO A 477 10.51 22.53 21.48
N ALA A 478 11.37 22.91 22.41
CA ALA A 478 12.43 23.87 22.15
C ALA A 478 13.47 23.28 21.19
N ASP A 479 14.19 24.14 20.45
CA ASP A 479 15.19 23.67 19.46
C ASP A 479 16.30 22.82 20.09
N SER A 480 16.67 23.12 21.34
CA SER A 480 17.65 22.34 22.09
C SER A 480 17.22 20.89 22.37
N GLU A 481 15.92 20.58 22.32
CA GLU A 481 15.38 19.25 22.57
C GLU A 481 15.31 18.41 21.28
N LEU A 482 15.28 19.06 20.12
CA LEU A 482 15.11 18.41 18.82
C LEU A 482 16.21 17.40 18.52
N THR A 483 17.46 17.67 18.91
CA THR A 483 18.56 16.71 18.70
C THR A 483 18.31 15.37 19.40
N ALA A 484 17.80 15.40 20.65
CA ALA A 484 17.50 14.18 21.39
C ALA A 484 16.29 13.44 20.81
N LEU A 485 15.27 14.18 20.37
CA LEU A 485 14.08 13.60 19.72
C LEU A 485 14.42 13.00 18.36
N THR A 486 15.25 13.64 17.54
CA THR A 486 15.76 13.08 16.28
C THR A 486 16.53 11.80 16.54
N LYS A 487 17.40 11.76 17.56
CA LYS A 487 18.09 10.53 17.93
C LYS A 487 17.11 9.41 18.27
N LYS A 488 16.04 9.71 19.01
CA LYS A 488 15.00 8.73 19.34
C LYS A 488 14.24 8.24 18.10
N VAL A 489 13.97 9.11 17.13
CA VAL A 489 13.41 8.71 15.82
C VAL A 489 14.36 7.76 15.09
N LEU A 490 15.67 8.06 15.05
CA LEU A 490 16.65 7.18 14.41
C LEU A 490 16.74 5.83 15.13
N ASP A 491 16.80 5.80 16.46
CA ASP A 491 16.87 4.58 17.26
C ASP A 491 15.59 3.72 17.13
N ASN A 492 14.43 4.35 16.91
CA ASN A 492 13.17 3.66 16.65
C ASN A 492 13.12 2.97 15.28
N ASN A 493 13.91 3.44 14.32
CA ASN A 493 13.82 3.00 12.93
C ASN A 493 15.02 2.14 12.50
N TYR A 494 16.22 2.38 13.05
CA TYR A 494 17.46 1.83 12.50
C TYR A 494 18.46 1.39 13.57
N ILE A 495 19.10 0.24 13.34
CA ILE A 495 20.34 -0.16 13.99
C ILE A 495 21.43 -0.29 12.93
N PHE A 496 22.49 0.49 13.06
CA PHE A 496 23.66 0.39 12.18
C PHE A 496 24.75 -0.43 12.83
N THR A 497 25.15 -1.53 12.19
CA THR A 497 26.16 -2.46 12.70
C THR A 497 27.35 -2.52 11.77
N GLN A 498 28.57 -2.39 12.30
CA GLN A 498 29.78 -2.69 11.55
C GLN A 498 29.88 -4.19 11.34
N VAL A 499 30.18 -4.61 10.12
CA VAL A 499 30.22 -6.02 9.72
C VAL A 499 31.53 -6.35 9.03
N SER A 500 31.98 -7.58 9.23
CA SER A 500 33.03 -8.20 8.43
C SER A 500 32.41 -9.16 7.42
N GLU A 501 33.10 -9.37 6.31
CA GLU A 501 32.71 -10.39 5.35
C GLU A 501 32.59 -11.77 6.01
N ASN A 502 31.56 -12.51 5.62
CA ASN A 502 31.37 -13.90 6.00
C ASN A 502 31.13 -14.72 4.72
N PRO A 503 32.19 -15.03 3.95
CA PRO A 503 32.05 -15.66 2.63
C PRO A 503 31.50 -17.09 2.71
N LYS A 504 31.38 -17.66 3.91
CA LYS A 504 30.78 -18.98 4.12
C LYS A 504 29.25 -18.93 4.07
N ASN A 505 28.63 -17.81 4.46
CA ASN A 505 27.18 -17.70 4.36
C ASN A 505 26.80 -17.51 2.89
N PRO A 506 25.86 -18.31 2.34
CA PRO A 506 25.39 -18.16 0.98
C PRO A 506 24.66 -16.82 0.73
N VAL A 507 24.19 -16.15 1.78
CA VAL A 507 23.69 -14.77 1.72
C VAL A 507 24.86 -13.84 2.11
N PRO A 508 25.42 -13.05 1.17
CA PRO A 508 26.44 -12.06 1.47
C PRO A 508 25.93 -11.05 2.50
N VAL A 509 26.80 -10.54 3.38
CA VAL A 509 26.39 -9.62 4.45
C VAL A 509 25.92 -8.24 3.96
N TYR A 510 26.36 -7.83 2.78
CA TYR A 510 25.83 -6.71 2.00
C TYR A 510 26.03 -7.00 0.51
N PRO A 511 25.32 -6.30 -0.40
CA PRO A 511 25.46 -6.55 -1.83
C PRO A 511 26.92 -6.42 -2.30
N GLY A 512 27.44 -7.48 -2.92
CA GLY A 512 28.82 -7.53 -3.42
C GLY A 512 29.90 -7.84 -2.38
N ALA A 513 29.56 -8.09 -1.10
CA ALA A 513 30.52 -8.50 -0.07
C ALA A 513 31.24 -9.82 -0.40
N SER A 514 30.51 -10.75 -1.01
CA SER A 514 31.00 -12.03 -1.49
C SER A 514 30.10 -12.53 -2.60
N GLU A 515 30.57 -13.49 -3.40
CA GLU A 515 29.74 -14.13 -4.41
C GLU A 515 28.82 -15.17 -3.76
N SER A 516 27.50 -15.02 -3.93
CA SER A 516 26.54 -16.03 -3.48
C SER A 516 26.63 -17.29 -4.36
N PRO A 517 26.57 -18.51 -3.80
CA PRO A 517 26.38 -19.72 -4.58
C PRO A 517 24.94 -19.85 -5.11
N ILE A 518 23.99 -19.06 -4.63
CA ILE A 518 22.64 -18.97 -5.16
C ILE A 518 22.66 -18.02 -6.36
N LYS A 519 22.16 -18.49 -7.50
CA LYS A 519 22.12 -17.76 -8.79
C LYS A 519 20.71 -17.50 -9.28
N HIS A 520 19.73 -18.29 -8.82
CA HIS A 520 18.34 -18.23 -9.25
C HIS A 520 17.43 -18.14 -8.04
N ILE A 521 16.56 -17.14 -8.02
CA ILE A 521 15.53 -16.95 -7.01
C ILE A 521 14.18 -17.26 -7.65
N VAL A 522 13.38 -18.13 -7.03
CA VAL A 522 11.96 -18.32 -7.37
C VAL A 522 11.15 -17.75 -6.22
N PHE A 523 10.40 -16.69 -6.49
CA PHE A 523 9.57 -16.03 -5.49
C PHE A 523 8.10 -16.36 -5.73
N ILE A 524 7.49 -17.08 -4.78
CA ILE A 524 6.14 -17.58 -4.88
C ILE A 524 5.23 -16.81 -3.93
N SER A 525 4.18 -16.18 -4.47
CA SER A 525 3.10 -15.55 -3.71
C SER A 525 1.89 -16.48 -3.62
N LYS A 526 1.14 -16.32 -2.53
CA LYS A 526 -0.05 -17.05 -2.10
C LYS A 526 -1.02 -16.09 -1.41
N GLU A 527 -2.21 -16.57 -1.04
CA GLU A 527 -3.29 -15.73 -0.49
C GLU A 527 -3.95 -16.26 0.81
N ASN A 528 -4.65 -15.34 1.48
CA ASN A 528 -4.16 -14.72 2.72
C ASN A 528 -4.22 -15.61 3.97
N ARG A 529 -3.08 -16.15 4.41
CA ARG A 529 -2.99 -17.01 5.61
C ARG A 529 -2.10 -16.44 6.71
N THR A 530 -2.50 -16.73 7.94
CA THR A 530 -1.71 -16.43 9.13
C THR A 530 -0.87 -17.63 9.56
N TYR A 531 0.23 -17.37 10.26
CA TYR A 531 1.13 -18.44 10.72
C TYR A 531 0.38 -19.50 11.53
N ASP A 532 -0.43 -19.11 12.50
CA ASP A 532 -1.08 -20.08 13.39
C ASP A 532 -2.11 -20.98 12.69
N GLU A 533 -2.80 -20.47 11.66
CA GLU A 533 -3.80 -21.25 10.93
C GLU A 533 -3.19 -22.47 10.21
N VAL A 534 -1.94 -22.34 9.78
CA VAL A 534 -1.21 -23.39 9.04
C VAL A 534 -0.21 -24.10 9.94
N PHE A 535 0.65 -23.36 10.63
CA PHE A 535 1.79 -23.86 11.41
C PHE A 535 1.59 -23.79 12.93
N GLY A 536 0.46 -23.33 13.44
CA GLY A 536 0.18 -23.28 14.89
C GLY A 536 0.30 -24.63 15.60
N GLN A 537 0.22 -25.74 14.85
CA GLN A 537 0.41 -27.10 15.35
C GLN A 537 1.87 -27.56 15.49
N LEU A 538 2.84 -26.81 14.97
CA LEU A 538 4.25 -27.19 15.01
C LEU A 538 4.85 -26.87 16.38
N ALA A 539 5.19 -27.90 17.15
CA ALA A 539 5.74 -27.76 18.50
C ALA A 539 7.12 -27.07 18.55
N SER A 540 7.84 -27.00 17.42
CA SER A 540 9.14 -26.32 17.31
C SER A 540 9.02 -24.80 17.22
N GLY A 541 7.85 -24.28 16.84
CA GLY A 541 7.60 -22.85 16.66
C GLY A 541 6.76 -22.25 17.78
N ASN A 542 6.69 -20.92 17.80
CA ASN A 542 5.76 -20.18 18.64
C ASN A 542 4.36 -20.21 18.00
N GLY A 543 3.67 -21.35 18.06
CA GLY A 543 2.37 -21.55 17.42
C GLY A 543 1.24 -21.82 18.41
N ASP A 544 0.01 -21.38 18.09
CA ASP A 544 -1.20 -21.76 18.84
C ASP A 544 -2.05 -22.78 18.06
N SER A 545 -1.90 -24.05 18.45
CA SER A 545 -2.66 -25.17 17.86
C SER A 545 -4.18 -25.08 18.00
N THR A 546 -4.71 -24.24 18.90
CA THR A 546 -6.17 -24.10 19.12
C THR A 546 -6.88 -23.37 17.98
N ILE A 547 -6.13 -22.62 17.17
CA ILE A 547 -6.62 -21.89 15.99
C ILE A 547 -6.01 -22.44 14.68
N ALA A 548 -5.28 -23.55 14.73
CA ALA A 548 -4.81 -24.23 13.53
C ALA A 548 -5.98 -24.83 12.74
N ARG A 549 -6.31 -24.20 11.61
CA ARG A 549 -7.46 -24.56 10.75
C ARG A 549 -7.11 -25.57 9.67
N PHE A 550 -5.89 -25.53 9.12
CA PHE A 550 -5.56 -26.25 7.89
C PHE A 550 -4.58 -27.42 8.11
N GLY A 551 -3.29 -27.21 8.38
CA GLY A 551 -2.24 -28.23 8.15
C GLY A 551 -2.60 -29.73 8.33
N LEU A 552 -2.38 -30.39 9.48
CA LEU A 552 -2.56 -31.85 9.62
C LEU A 552 -3.72 -32.23 10.56
N LYS A 553 -4.36 -33.38 10.28
CA LYS A 553 -5.38 -34.02 11.14
C LYS A 553 -6.53 -33.10 11.57
N ARG A 554 -7.09 -32.35 10.63
CA ARG A 554 -8.24 -31.46 10.88
C ARG A 554 -9.57 -32.18 10.78
N ASN A 555 -10.56 -31.59 11.44
CA ASN A 555 -11.96 -32.02 11.41
C ASN A 555 -12.82 -30.83 11.00
N PHE A 556 -13.61 -30.97 9.95
CA PHE A 556 -14.49 -29.93 9.43
C PHE A 556 -15.69 -30.55 8.70
N ALA A 557 -16.70 -29.74 8.45
CA ALA A 557 -17.89 -30.13 7.71
C ALA A 557 -18.14 -29.12 6.60
N ASN A 558 -18.77 -29.56 5.51
CA ASN A 558 -19.22 -28.63 4.49
C ASN A 558 -20.27 -27.65 5.06
N LYS A 559 -20.52 -26.54 4.36
CA LYS A 559 -21.39 -25.44 4.80
C LYS A 559 -22.79 -25.91 5.14
N LYS A 560 -23.32 -26.87 4.38
CA LYS A 560 -24.63 -27.50 4.60
C LYS A 560 -24.64 -28.51 5.75
N LYS A 561 -23.48 -28.83 6.33
CA LYS A 561 -23.27 -29.85 7.39
C LYS A 561 -23.80 -31.23 7.02
N THR A 562 -23.82 -31.56 5.73
CA THR A 562 -24.26 -32.86 5.22
C THR A 562 -23.12 -33.86 5.13
N VAL A 563 -21.87 -33.38 5.02
CA VAL A 563 -20.66 -34.21 4.98
C VAL A 563 -19.67 -33.67 6.01
N THR A 564 -19.06 -34.57 6.78
CA THR A 564 -18.03 -34.24 7.78
C THR A 564 -16.80 -35.09 7.52
N LEU A 565 -15.64 -34.45 7.44
CA LEU A 565 -14.35 -35.12 7.37
C LEU A 565 -13.64 -35.04 8.72
N LYS A 566 -12.92 -36.11 9.07
CA LYS A 566 -12.16 -36.21 10.32
C LYS A 566 -10.75 -36.73 10.08
N GLY A 567 -9.79 -36.17 10.80
CA GLY A 567 -8.39 -36.58 10.76
C GLY A 567 -7.73 -36.40 9.39
N VAL A 568 -8.18 -35.41 8.62
CA VAL A 568 -7.70 -35.14 7.26
C VAL A 568 -6.48 -34.22 7.30
N ASP A 569 -5.49 -34.50 6.47
CA ASP A 569 -4.35 -33.62 6.25
C ASP A 569 -4.69 -32.67 5.10
N VAL A 570 -4.87 -31.37 5.41
CA VAL A 570 -5.31 -30.35 4.45
C VAL A 570 -4.13 -29.75 3.71
N MET A 571 -3.03 -29.46 4.42
CA MET A 571 -1.81 -28.87 3.84
C MET A 571 -0.56 -29.71 4.19
N PRO A 572 -0.49 -30.98 3.74
CA PRO A 572 0.63 -31.85 4.05
C PRO A 572 1.96 -31.38 3.46
N ASN A 573 1.99 -30.74 2.28
CA ASN A 573 3.23 -30.25 1.67
C ASN A 573 3.80 -29.06 2.45
N HIS A 574 2.99 -28.10 2.89
CA HIS A 574 3.47 -26.98 3.71
C HIS A 574 4.16 -27.49 4.98
N VAL A 575 3.56 -28.48 5.66
CA VAL A 575 4.14 -29.05 6.88
C VAL A 575 5.37 -29.91 6.58
N ALA A 576 5.40 -30.65 5.46
CA ALA A 576 6.57 -31.42 5.05
C ALA A 576 7.76 -30.51 4.69
N LEU A 577 7.52 -29.47 3.91
CA LEU A 577 8.50 -28.45 3.56
C LEU A 577 9.02 -27.71 4.80
N ALA A 578 8.14 -27.37 5.75
CA ALA A 578 8.56 -26.75 7.01
C ALA A 578 9.48 -27.64 7.85
N ARG A 579 9.26 -28.97 7.82
CA ARG A 579 10.13 -29.95 8.50
C ARG A 579 11.42 -30.22 7.73
N GLN A 580 11.41 -30.11 6.40
CA GLN A 580 12.56 -30.40 5.56
C GLN A 580 13.45 -29.17 5.35
N PHE A 581 12.94 -27.96 5.44
CA PHE A 581 13.69 -26.72 5.21
C PHE A 581 13.51 -25.75 6.37
N ALA A 582 13.56 -24.44 6.12
CA ALA A 582 13.38 -23.43 7.15
C ALA A 582 12.13 -22.59 6.89
N ILE A 583 11.43 -22.28 7.97
CA ILE A 583 10.34 -21.31 8.01
C ILE A 583 10.66 -20.21 9.03
N SER A 584 9.90 -19.11 9.01
CA SER A 584 9.91 -18.16 10.13
C SER A 584 8.63 -18.29 10.94
N ASP A 585 8.77 -18.17 12.27
CA ASP A 585 7.61 -17.93 13.14
C ASP A 585 7.51 -16.48 13.60
N ASN A 586 8.38 -15.59 13.13
CA ASN A 586 8.46 -14.17 13.47
C ASN A 586 8.53 -13.30 12.19
N TYR A 587 7.70 -13.64 11.19
CA TYR A 587 7.53 -12.89 9.94
C TYR A 587 6.16 -12.22 9.89
N TYR A 588 6.13 -10.97 9.43
CA TYR A 588 4.92 -10.16 9.36
C TYR A 588 4.79 -9.49 8.00
N CYS A 589 3.58 -9.50 7.46
CA CYS A 589 3.23 -8.69 6.31
C CYS A 589 3.13 -7.22 6.74
N ASP A 590 3.74 -6.32 5.98
CA ASP A 590 3.56 -4.87 6.16
C ASP A 590 2.18 -4.39 5.67
N SER A 591 1.43 -5.27 4.98
CA SER A 591 0.10 -5.05 4.41
C SER A 591 -1.04 -5.42 5.36
N ASP A 592 -2.15 -4.70 5.19
CA ASP A 592 -3.41 -5.01 5.86
C ASP A 592 -4.33 -5.90 5.00
N VAL A 593 -4.29 -5.73 3.67
CA VAL A 593 -5.15 -6.39 2.67
C VAL A 593 -4.41 -6.58 1.33
N SER A 594 -5.06 -7.20 0.33
CA SER A 594 -4.38 -7.59 -0.91
C SER A 594 -3.95 -6.40 -1.76
N ALA A 595 -4.77 -5.35 -1.82
CA ALA A 595 -4.44 -4.16 -2.60
C ALA A 595 -3.06 -3.57 -2.25
N ASP A 596 -2.72 -3.45 -0.96
CA ASP A 596 -1.38 -3.01 -0.52
C ASP A 596 -0.36 -4.16 -0.44
N GLY A 597 -0.80 -5.39 -0.12
CA GLY A 597 0.03 -6.60 -0.12
C GLY A 597 0.73 -6.86 -1.44
N HIS A 598 0.01 -6.76 -2.56
CA HIS A 598 0.59 -6.93 -3.89
C HIS A 598 1.62 -5.86 -4.25
N ARG A 599 1.53 -4.62 -3.71
CA ARG A 599 2.62 -3.63 -3.88
C ARG A 599 3.87 -4.06 -3.13
N TRP A 600 3.70 -4.54 -1.91
CA TRP A 600 4.83 -5.05 -1.12
C TRP A 600 5.52 -6.23 -1.81
N LEU A 601 4.76 -7.15 -2.43
CA LEU A 601 5.32 -8.28 -3.20
C LEU A 601 6.17 -7.88 -4.40
N VAL A 602 6.07 -6.64 -4.88
CA VAL A 602 6.91 -6.11 -5.96
C VAL A 602 7.82 -4.99 -5.48
N ASN A 603 8.09 -4.94 -4.17
CA ASN A 603 8.97 -3.98 -3.50
C ASN A 603 8.62 -2.51 -3.78
N THR A 604 7.33 -2.22 -3.91
CA THR A 604 6.78 -0.88 -3.94
C THR A 604 6.11 -0.64 -2.60
N TYR A 605 6.57 0.33 -1.81
CA TYR A 605 5.86 0.66 -0.57
C TYR A 605 4.62 1.52 -0.93
N PRO A 606 3.45 1.27 -0.31
CA PRO A 606 2.26 2.09 -0.50
C PRO A 606 2.52 3.55 -0.12
N ASN A 607 2.25 4.47 -1.04
CA ASN A 607 2.27 5.91 -0.74
C ASN A 607 0.94 6.37 -0.12
N GLU A 608 0.82 7.66 0.20
CA GLU A 608 -0.37 8.24 0.82
C GLU A 608 -1.65 8.08 -0.02
N TRP A 609 -1.52 8.04 -1.34
CA TRP A 609 -2.66 7.84 -2.25
C TRP A 609 -3.21 6.42 -2.12
N VAL A 610 -2.33 5.41 -2.11
CA VAL A 610 -2.72 4.01 -1.90
C VAL A 610 -3.31 3.81 -0.51
N GLU A 611 -2.63 4.28 0.54
CA GLU A 611 -3.06 4.06 1.93
C GLU A 611 -4.43 4.69 2.24
N THR A 612 -4.72 5.86 1.65
CA THR A 612 -6.05 6.50 1.77
C THR A 612 -7.11 5.85 0.87
N GLY A 613 -6.73 5.43 -0.33
CA GLY A 613 -7.61 4.79 -1.31
C GLY A 613 -8.03 3.38 -0.91
N THR A 614 -7.07 2.53 -0.51
CA THR A 614 -7.28 1.13 -0.12
C THR A 614 -8.21 1.02 1.08
N ALA A 615 -7.95 1.79 2.14
CA ALA A 615 -8.79 1.77 3.34
C ALA A 615 -10.25 2.16 3.02
N ALA A 616 -10.45 3.17 2.15
CA ALA A 616 -11.78 3.59 1.72
C ALA A 616 -12.46 2.56 0.79
N ALA A 617 -11.70 1.92 -0.10
CA ALA A 617 -12.22 0.91 -1.01
C ALA A 617 -12.70 -0.33 -0.25
N TYR A 618 -11.86 -0.87 0.65
CA TYR A 618 -12.22 -2.00 1.51
C TYR A 618 -13.33 -1.63 2.51
N GLY A 619 -13.48 -0.35 2.87
CA GLY A 619 -14.66 0.12 3.61
C GLY A 619 -15.96 0.16 2.81
N GLY A 620 -15.91 -0.06 1.49
CA GLY A 620 -17.04 0.07 0.57
C GLY A 620 -17.36 1.51 0.18
N GLY A 621 -16.48 2.46 0.51
CA GLY A 621 -16.64 3.91 0.26
C GLY A 621 -15.88 4.43 -0.96
N ARG A 622 -15.28 3.55 -1.77
CA ARG A 622 -14.59 3.89 -3.02
C ARG A 622 -14.65 2.73 -4.04
N ASN A 623 -15.49 2.86 -5.06
CA ASN A 623 -15.70 1.87 -6.12
C ASN A 623 -15.76 2.51 -7.51
N MET A 624 -15.55 1.74 -8.57
CA MET A 624 -15.97 2.17 -9.91
C MET A 624 -17.49 2.16 -10.02
N LEU A 625 -18.06 3.19 -10.65
CA LEU A 625 -19.49 3.27 -10.94
C LEU A 625 -19.72 3.26 -12.45
N ASP A 626 -20.37 2.23 -12.99
CA ASP A 626 -20.64 2.10 -14.43
C ASP A 626 -21.47 3.24 -15.02
N THR A 627 -22.29 3.87 -14.17
CA THR A 627 -23.17 5.00 -14.53
C THR A 627 -22.46 6.35 -14.46
N SER A 628 -21.19 6.38 -14.04
CA SER A 628 -20.44 7.62 -13.86
C SER A 628 -19.75 8.05 -15.15
N SER A 629 -19.92 9.33 -15.48
CA SER A 629 -19.20 10.02 -16.54
C SER A 629 -18.01 10.83 -16.01
N ALA A 630 -17.66 10.69 -14.73
CA ALA A 630 -16.56 11.46 -14.14
C ALA A 630 -15.22 10.96 -14.72
N PRO A 631 -14.31 11.87 -15.14
CA PRO A 631 -13.06 11.49 -15.81
C PRO A 631 -12.15 10.62 -14.93
N GLY A 632 -12.21 10.78 -13.60
CA GLY A 632 -11.44 9.99 -12.65
C GLY A 632 -12.11 8.71 -12.15
N ASN A 633 -13.24 8.28 -12.72
CA ASN A 633 -14.01 7.12 -12.23
C ASN A 633 -13.26 5.78 -12.32
N LEU A 634 -12.27 5.70 -13.20
CA LEU A 634 -11.53 4.47 -13.51
C LEU A 634 -10.20 4.34 -12.75
N SER A 635 -9.88 5.24 -11.82
CA SER A 635 -8.66 5.10 -11.02
C SER A 635 -8.89 4.33 -9.72
N PHE A 636 -7.94 3.45 -9.43
CA PHE A 636 -7.65 2.76 -8.17
C PHE A 636 -8.83 2.56 -7.20
N TYR A 637 -9.37 1.34 -7.23
CA TYR A 637 -10.40 0.79 -6.34
C TYR A 637 -10.21 -0.73 -6.22
N GLY A 638 -10.85 -1.35 -5.23
CA GLY A 638 -10.81 -2.81 -5.02
C GLY A 638 -9.43 -3.34 -4.64
N SER A 639 -9.16 -4.59 -5.02
CA SER A 639 -7.98 -5.38 -4.67
C SER A 639 -6.85 -5.39 -5.69
N ALA A 640 -6.97 -4.61 -6.76
CA ALA A 640 -6.12 -4.73 -7.95
C ALA A 640 -4.64 -4.92 -7.62
N GLY A 641 -4.07 -6.09 -7.90
CA GLY A 641 -2.66 -6.43 -7.60
C GLY A 641 -1.60 -5.68 -8.44
N SER A 642 -2.00 -4.82 -9.38
CA SER A 642 -1.07 -4.08 -10.25
C SER A 642 -0.70 -2.70 -9.71
N ILE A 643 0.54 -2.28 -10.00
CA ILE A 643 1.03 -0.92 -9.74
C ILE A 643 0.38 0.06 -10.73
N TYR A 644 -0.12 1.18 -10.22
CA TYR A 644 -0.64 2.28 -11.00
C TYR A 644 0.42 3.39 -11.17
N PRO A 645 0.43 4.11 -12.31
CA PRO A 645 1.23 5.33 -12.49
C PRO A 645 1.26 6.30 -11.29
N GLU A 646 0.16 6.46 -10.57
CA GLU A 646 0.05 7.30 -9.37
C GLU A 646 0.81 6.76 -8.13
N ASP A 647 1.03 5.44 -8.03
CA ASP A 647 1.66 4.80 -6.87
C ASP A 647 3.08 4.25 -7.12
N TYR A 648 3.67 4.53 -8.30
CA TYR A 648 5.09 4.28 -8.52
C TYR A 648 5.97 5.07 -7.55
N ASN A 649 6.86 4.38 -6.85
CA ASN A 649 7.95 5.03 -6.13
C ASN A 649 8.97 5.63 -7.12
N GLU A 650 9.76 6.61 -6.68
CA GLU A 650 10.76 7.31 -7.51
C GLU A 650 11.70 6.34 -8.23
N ALA A 651 12.19 5.32 -7.53
CA ALA A 651 13.12 4.33 -8.07
C ALA A 651 12.44 3.16 -8.82
N GLY A 652 11.11 3.15 -8.91
CA GLY A 652 10.33 2.07 -9.52
C GLY A 652 10.12 0.88 -8.59
N SER A 653 9.77 -0.26 -9.21
CA SER A 653 9.45 -1.52 -8.54
C SER A 653 10.60 -2.55 -8.64
N LEU A 654 10.37 -3.75 -8.11
CA LEU A 654 11.18 -4.95 -8.35
C LEU A 654 11.60 -5.08 -9.82
N TRP A 655 10.68 -4.85 -10.75
CA TRP A 655 10.89 -5.05 -12.19
C TRP A 655 11.88 -4.05 -12.76
N ASP A 656 11.69 -2.78 -12.43
CA ASP A 656 12.56 -1.68 -12.87
C ASP A 656 13.97 -1.86 -12.30
N HIS A 657 14.06 -2.31 -11.05
CA HIS A 657 15.33 -2.53 -10.36
C HIS A 657 16.13 -3.69 -10.96
N LEU A 658 15.48 -4.82 -11.26
CA LEU A 658 16.11 -5.96 -11.94
C LEU A 658 16.60 -5.55 -13.33
N GLN A 659 15.75 -4.88 -14.13
CA GLN A 659 16.13 -4.42 -15.46
C GLN A 659 17.30 -3.42 -15.41
N ARG A 660 17.25 -2.42 -14.51
CA ARG A 660 18.30 -1.40 -14.34
C ARG A 660 19.65 -2.02 -13.99
N ASN A 661 19.66 -3.13 -13.26
CA ASN A 661 20.88 -3.82 -12.84
C ASN A 661 21.23 -5.04 -13.71
N ASN A 662 20.65 -5.15 -14.91
CA ASN A 662 20.90 -6.24 -15.87
C ASN A 662 20.71 -7.64 -15.28
N LYS A 663 19.70 -7.81 -14.41
CA LYS A 663 19.29 -9.12 -13.89
C LYS A 663 18.10 -9.59 -14.70
N ASP A 664 18.26 -10.75 -15.34
CA ASP A 664 17.18 -11.33 -16.12
C ASP A 664 16.11 -11.92 -15.20
N PHE A 665 14.85 -11.80 -15.63
CA PHE A 665 13.71 -12.31 -14.87
C PHE A 665 12.56 -12.70 -15.78
N PHE A 666 11.64 -13.50 -15.25
CA PHE A 666 10.37 -13.80 -15.92
C PHE A 666 9.23 -13.95 -14.91
N ASN A 667 8.08 -13.37 -15.25
CA ASN A 667 6.94 -13.23 -14.36
C ASN A 667 5.79 -14.18 -14.71
N PHE A 668 5.29 -14.90 -13.69
CA PHE A 668 4.06 -15.69 -13.77
C PHE A 668 3.01 -15.10 -12.82
N GLY A 669 2.29 -14.08 -13.31
CA GLY A 669 1.04 -13.58 -12.72
C GLY A 669 1.14 -12.35 -11.82
N PHE A 670 2.32 -11.93 -11.35
CA PHE A 670 2.42 -10.75 -10.47
C PHE A 670 2.15 -9.46 -11.24
N GLY A 671 1.41 -8.52 -10.64
CA GLY A 671 1.25 -7.16 -11.15
C GLY A 671 0.52 -7.07 -12.49
N LEU A 672 -0.32 -8.06 -12.82
CA LEU A 672 -1.15 -8.08 -14.02
C LEU A 672 -2.65 -7.93 -13.73
N GLU A 673 -3.05 -8.05 -12.47
CA GLU A 673 -4.44 -7.92 -12.02
C GLU A 673 -4.85 -6.46 -11.90
N MET A 674 -5.84 -6.04 -12.70
CA MET A 674 -6.26 -4.63 -12.82
C MET A 674 -7.68 -4.41 -12.28
N ALA A 675 -7.96 -3.24 -11.70
CA ALA A 675 -9.25 -2.97 -11.07
C ALA A 675 -10.46 -3.06 -12.03
N ALA A 676 -10.28 -2.68 -13.31
CA ALA A 676 -11.32 -2.75 -14.34
C ALA A 676 -11.10 -3.96 -15.27
N ASN A 677 -11.21 -5.17 -14.70
CA ASN A 677 -11.15 -6.40 -15.46
C ASN A 677 -12.55 -7.00 -15.65
N TYR A 678 -12.68 -7.80 -16.70
CA TYR A 678 -13.79 -8.74 -16.89
C TYR A 678 -13.22 -10.12 -16.64
N SER A 679 -13.98 -11.01 -15.99
CA SER A 679 -13.63 -12.41 -15.76
C SER A 679 -14.81 -13.30 -16.15
N ASP A 680 -14.60 -14.35 -16.97
CA ASP A 680 -15.65 -15.29 -17.39
C ASP A 680 -15.15 -16.68 -17.81
N SER A 681 -16.06 -17.48 -18.38
CA SER A 681 -15.81 -18.86 -18.81
C SER A 681 -14.82 -19.04 -19.97
N THR A 682 -14.35 -17.96 -20.56
CA THR A 682 -13.47 -17.98 -21.72
C THR A 682 -12.07 -17.48 -21.43
N MET A 683 -11.81 -17.12 -20.17
CA MET A 683 -10.55 -16.53 -19.71
C MET A 683 -9.57 -17.59 -19.26
N LYS A 684 -9.25 -18.48 -20.19
CA LYS A 684 -8.34 -19.61 -19.96
C LYS A 684 -6.88 -19.16 -19.91
N HIS A 685 -6.58 -18.08 -20.61
CA HIS A 685 -5.26 -17.46 -20.66
C HIS A 685 -5.29 -16.17 -19.87
N ILE A 686 -4.30 -15.96 -19.01
CA ILE A 686 -4.14 -14.78 -18.14
C ILE A 686 -5.21 -14.65 -17.06
N GLY A 687 -6.38 -15.29 -17.19
CA GLY A 687 -7.37 -15.40 -16.11
C GLY A 687 -8.38 -14.25 -16.08
N GLU A 688 -8.06 -13.14 -16.74
CA GLU A 688 -8.88 -11.93 -16.85
C GLU A 688 -8.78 -11.29 -18.26
N LEU A 689 -9.73 -10.43 -18.62
CA LEU A 689 -9.68 -9.55 -19.79
C LEU A 689 -9.69 -8.08 -19.37
N TYR A 690 -8.98 -7.26 -20.13
CA TYR A 690 -8.80 -5.84 -19.87
C TYR A 690 -9.85 -5.01 -20.61
N THR A 691 -10.48 -4.09 -19.89
CA THR A 691 -11.51 -3.18 -20.44
C THR A 691 -11.03 -1.74 -20.55
N VAL A 692 -9.89 -1.42 -19.92
CA VAL A 692 -9.30 -0.08 -19.79
C VAL A 692 -7.83 -0.13 -20.16
N ASN A 693 -7.34 0.95 -20.78
CA ASN A 693 -5.91 1.10 -21.01
C ASN A 693 -5.19 1.50 -19.72
N TYR A 694 -4.75 0.50 -18.94
CA TYR A 694 -3.79 0.67 -17.85
C TYR A 694 -2.39 0.28 -18.33
N PRO A 695 -1.40 1.18 -18.27
CA PRO A 695 -0.03 0.83 -18.60
C PRO A 695 0.59 0.02 -17.47
N VAL A 696 1.13 -1.15 -17.79
CA VAL A 696 1.90 -1.98 -16.83
C VAL A 696 3.33 -1.47 -16.67
N PRO A 697 4.06 -1.87 -15.60
CA PRO A 697 5.50 -1.68 -15.56
C PRO A 697 6.17 -2.10 -16.86
N ALA A 698 6.94 -1.19 -17.45
CA ALA A 698 7.53 -1.42 -18.76
C ALA A 698 8.32 -2.75 -18.86
N PRO A 699 9.10 -3.15 -17.82
CA PRO A 699 9.84 -4.41 -17.88
C PRO A 699 8.97 -5.66 -17.95
N ILE A 700 7.73 -5.64 -17.46
CA ILE A 700 6.87 -6.85 -17.38
C ILE A 700 5.99 -7.06 -18.61
N LEU A 701 5.88 -6.08 -19.51
CA LEU A 701 5.04 -6.19 -20.71
C LEU A 701 5.45 -7.37 -21.61
N ASP A 702 6.76 -7.60 -21.73
CA ASP A 702 7.33 -8.68 -22.56
C ASP A 702 7.95 -9.82 -21.74
N LYS A 703 8.18 -9.60 -20.43
CA LYS A 703 8.79 -10.59 -19.52
C LYS A 703 7.78 -11.30 -18.63
N SER A 704 6.54 -11.42 -19.09
CA SER A 704 5.48 -12.15 -18.40
C SER A 704 4.92 -13.26 -19.27
N SER A 705 4.46 -14.35 -18.63
CA SER A 705 3.73 -15.38 -19.35
C SER A 705 2.39 -14.85 -19.88
N LYS A 706 2.07 -15.20 -21.12
CA LYS A 706 0.77 -14.94 -21.75
C LYS A 706 -0.20 -16.12 -21.66
N LEU A 707 0.25 -17.24 -21.08
CA LEU A 707 -0.53 -18.45 -20.92
C LEU A 707 -0.91 -18.68 -19.46
N PHE A 708 -0.08 -18.21 -18.53
CA PHE A 708 -0.28 -18.36 -17.11
C PHE A 708 -1.45 -17.49 -16.66
N PRO A 709 -2.51 -18.08 -16.11
CA PRO A 709 -3.58 -17.29 -15.54
C PRO A 709 -3.08 -16.63 -14.25
N SER A 710 -3.11 -15.30 -14.20
CA SER A 710 -2.89 -14.54 -12.97
C SER A 710 -4.02 -14.87 -12.01
N TYR A 711 -4.99 -13.98 -11.88
CA TYR A 711 -6.03 -14.07 -10.89
C TYR A 711 -7.34 -14.61 -11.49
N ASN A 712 -7.78 -15.79 -11.02
CA ASN A 712 -9.12 -16.35 -11.29
C ASN A 712 -9.36 -17.58 -10.39
N MET A 713 -10.29 -17.48 -9.44
CA MET A 713 -10.59 -18.56 -8.48
C MET A 713 -11.29 -19.78 -9.08
N ALA A 714 -11.80 -19.69 -10.31
CA ALA A 714 -12.32 -20.86 -11.01
C ALA A 714 -11.20 -21.78 -11.49
N ILE A 715 -10.02 -21.22 -11.77
CA ILE A 715 -8.88 -21.98 -12.30
C ILE A 715 -8.12 -22.63 -11.14
N PRO A 716 -7.96 -23.97 -11.14
CA PRO A 716 -7.17 -24.67 -10.12
C PRO A 716 -5.69 -24.28 -10.13
N ASP A 717 -5.05 -24.26 -8.96
CA ASP A 717 -3.60 -24.05 -8.88
C ASP A 717 -2.82 -25.24 -9.45
N GLN A 718 -3.43 -26.43 -9.52
CA GLN A 718 -2.89 -27.54 -10.31
C GLN A 718 -2.60 -27.15 -11.76
N PHE A 719 -3.53 -26.43 -12.40
CA PHE A 719 -3.36 -25.98 -13.78
C PHE A 719 -2.27 -24.89 -13.87
N ARG A 720 -2.21 -23.98 -12.91
CA ARG A 720 -1.11 -22.98 -12.84
C ARG A 720 0.25 -23.67 -12.73
N ALA A 721 0.38 -24.69 -11.90
CA ALA A 721 1.60 -25.49 -11.80
C ALA A 721 1.92 -26.20 -13.13
N ASP A 722 0.93 -26.74 -13.83
CA ASP A 722 1.13 -27.38 -15.15
C ASP A 722 1.64 -26.38 -16.21
N VAL A 723 1.04 -25.19 -16.28
CA VAL A 723 1.48 -24.13 -17.20
C VAL A 723 2.90 -23.67 -16.86
N PHE A 724 3.20 -23.44 -15.58
CA PHE A 724 4.53 -23.06 -15.14
C PHE A 724 5.58 -24.12 -15.52
N ILE A 725 5.34 -25.40 -15.19
CA ILE A 725 6.26 -26.50 -15.49
C ILE A 725 6.48 -26.63 -17.01
N LYS A 726 5.41 -26.52 -17.79
CA LYS A 726 5.48 -26.58 -19.26
C LYS A 726 6.34 -25.45 -19.82
N GLU A 727 6.02 -24.21 -19.51
CA GLU A 727 6.78 -23.06 -20.03
C GLU A 727 8.22 -23.04 -19.51
N PHE A 728 8.45 -23.48 -18.27
CA PHE A 728 9.80 -23.63 -17.73
C PHE A 728 10.62 -24.59 -18.59
N ASN A 729 10.06 -25.76 -18.91
CA ASN A 729 10.74 -26.75 -19.75
C ASN A 729 11.05 -26.17 -21.14
N GLU A 730 10.07 -25.53 -21.77
CA GLU A 730 10.20 -24.94 -23.10
C GLU A 730 11.28 -23.85 -23.14
N LYS A 731 11.34 -22.97 -22.14
CA LYS A 731 12.24 -21.81 -22.13
C LYS A 731 13.64 -22.13 -21.60
N TRP A 732 13.76 -22.97 -20.59
CA TRP A 732 14.99 -23.08 -19.79
C TRP A 732 15.55 -24.49 -19.61
N THR A 733 14.92 -25.54 -20.15
CA THR A 733 15.49 -26.90 -20.13
C THR A 733 16.05 -27.33 -21.48
N GLY A 734 17.24 -27.95 -21.46
CA GLY A 734 18.00 -28.37 -22.63
C GLY A 734 19.36 -27.66 -22.74
N GLU A 735 20.17 -28.10 -23.70
CA GLU A 735 21.52 -27.56 -23.94
C GLU A 735 21.48 -26.08 -24.36
N GLY A 736 22.39 -25.27 -23.82
CA GLY A 736 22.53 -23.84 -24.17
C GLY A 736 21.49 -22.90 -23.56
N LYS A 737 20.47 -23.41 -22.85
CA LYS A 737 19.48 -22.59 -22.15
C LYS A 737 19.94 -22.26 -20.74
N THR A 738 19.58 -21.07 -20.26
CA THR A 738 19.95 -20.57 -18.93
C THR A 738 18.70 -20.04 -18.23
N LEU A 739 18.52 -20.43 -16.97
CA LEU A 739 17.43 -19.93 -16.13
C LEU A 739 17.68 -18.44 -15.76
N PRO A 740 16.65 -17.58 -15.73
CA PRO A 740 16.80 -16.19 -15.30
C PRO A 740 17.26 -16.09 -13.85
N SER A 741 17.78 -14.93 -13.45
CA SER A 741 18.17 -14.69 -12.05
C SER A 741 16.97 -14.70 -11.11
N MET A 742 15.78 -14.33 -11.60
CA MET A 742 14.55 -14.36 -10.83
C MET A 742 13.35 -14.89 -11.64
N LEU A 743 12.56 -15.76 -11.02
CA LEU A 743 11.21 -16.10 -11.45
C LEU A 743 10.23 -15.68 -10.36
N THR A 744 9.09 -15.11 -10.74
CA THR A 744 7.96 -14.90 -9.82
C THR A 744 6.81 -15.81 -10.21
N LEU A 745 6.06 -16.32 -9.24
CA LEU A 745 4.95 -17.24 -9.46
C LEU A 745 3.83 -16.99 -8.45
N MET A 746 2.60 -16.81 -8.92
CA MET A 746 1.43 -16.67 -8.06
C MET A 746 0.64 -17.98 -8.00
N LEU A 747 0.29 -18.44 -6.80
CA LEU A 747 -0.62 -19.56 -6.56
C LEU A 747 -1.75 -19.08 -5.62
N PRO A 748 -2.81 -18.46 -6.16
CA PRO A 748 -3.75 -17.68 -5.35
C PRO A 748 -4.97 -18.47 -4.85
N ASN A 749 -5.16 -19.76 -5.20
CA ASN A 749 -6.41 -20.44 -4.85
C ASN A 749 -6.61 -20.65 -3.35
N ASP A 750 -5.56 -20.55 -2.54
CA ASP A 750 -5.72 -20.53 -1.10
C ASP A 750 -6.36 -19.24 -0.57
N HIS A 751 -6.64 -18.22 -1.37
CA HIS A 751 -7.61 -17.18 -1.01
C HIS A 751 -8.94 -17.82 -0.54
N GLY A 752 -9.40 -18.84 -1.27
CA GLY A 752 -10.59 -19.64 -0.98
C GLY A 752 -11.91 -18.92 -1.32
N THR A 753 -12.87 -19.68 -1.87
CA THR A 753 -14.22 -19.17 -2.18
C THR A 753 -15.34 -20.10 -1.68
N ASN A 754 -16.59 -19.89 -2.13
CA ASN A 754 -17.71 -20.78 -1.81
C ASN A 754 -17.47 -22.21 -2.31
N GLU A 755 -18.04 -23.21 -1.63
CA GLU A 755 -17.95 -24.62 -2.03
C GLU A 755 -18.52 -24.87 -3.43
N ARG A 756 -17.76 -25.59 -4.28
CA ARG A 756 -18.13 -25.98 -5.65
C ARG A 756 -17.91 -27.49 -5.83
N PRO A 757 -18.75 -28.34 -5.22
CA PRO A 757 -18.54 -29.79 -5.22
C PRO A 757 -18.48 -30.40 -6.63
N ASP A 758 -19.28 -29.89 -7.57
CA ASP A 758 -19.31 -30.38 -8.95
C ASP A 758 -18.02 -30.05 -9.71
N ALA A 759 -17.32 -28.98 -9.31
CA ALA A 759 -16.02 -28.56 -9.84
C ALA A 759 -14.83 -29.13 -9.03
N GLY A 760 -15.06 -30.13 -8.16
CA GLY A 760 -14.00 -30.75 -7.37
C GLY A 760 -13.62 -30.02 -6.08
N PHE A 761 -14.34 -28.96 -5.69
CA PHE A 761 -14.09 -28.19 -4.46
C PHE A 761 -15.22 -28.33 -3.43
N PRO A 762 -15.45 -29.52 -2.84
CA PRO A 762 -16.60 -29.77 -1.96
C PRO A 762 -16.54 -29.12 -0.56
N PHE A 763 -15.38 -28.56 -0.18
CA PHE A 763 -15.14 -27.91 1.12
C PHE A 763 -14.35 -26.62 0.92
N GLN A 764 -14.41 -25.67 1.86
CA GLN A 764 -13.47 -24.54 1.82
C GLN A 764 -12.03 -25.04 1.89
N GLU A 765 -11.74 -26.03 2.72
CA GLU A 765 -10.44 -26.68 2.89
C GLU A 765 -9.88 -27.30 1.59
N SER A 766 -10.73 -27.60 0.60
CA SER A 766 -10.28 -28.16 -0.68
C SER A 766 -9.45 -27.18 -1.50
N TYR A 767 -9.70 -25.87 -1.37
CA TYR A 767 -8.89 -24.81 -1.98
C TYR A 767 -7.45 -24.79 -1.45
N MET A 768 -7.29 -24.99 -0.14
CA MET A 768 -5.99 -25.10 0.50
C MET A 768 -5.25 -26.37 0.07
N ALA A 769 -5.97 -27.47 -0.15
CA ALA A 769 -5.38 -28.73 -0.62
C ALA A 769 -4.94 -28.66 -2.10
N ASP A 770 -5.73 -28.00 -2.97
CA ASP A 770 -5.34 -27.70 -4.36
C ASP A 770 -4.03 -26.91 -4.40
N ASN A 771 -4.02 -25.80 -3.68
CA ASN A 771 -2.87 -24.93 -3.61
C ASN A 771 -1.64 -25.60 -2.94
N ASP A 772 -1.81 -26.35 -1.85
CA ASP A 772 -0.74 -27.11 -1.18
C ASP A 772 -0.08 -28.13 -2.12
N LEU A 773 -0.89 -28.88 -2.88
CA LEU A 773 -0.37 -29.83 -3.84
C LEU A 773 0.32 -29.12 -5.01
N ALA A 774 -0.21 -28.00 -5.50
CA ALA A 774 0.40 -27.23 -6.58
C ALA A 774 1.78 -26.70 -6.19
N LEU A 775 1.90 -26.16 -4.97
CA LEU A 775 3.18 -25.75 -4.38
C LEU A 775 4.14 -26.94 -4.27
N GLY A 776 3.66 -28.06 -3.72
CA GLY A 776 4.45 -29.30 -3.59
C GLY A 776 5.00 -29.80 -4.92
N ARG A 777 4.17 -29.90 -5.96
CA ARG A 777 4.54 -30.31 -7.32
C ARG A 777 5.53 -29.35 -7.97
N THR A 778 5.34 -28.05 -7.76
CA THR A 778 6.23 -27.01 -8.30
C THR A 778 7.62 -27.12 -7.69
N ILE A 779 7.71 -27.26 -6.37
CA ILE A 779 8.99 -27.41 -5.66
C ILE A 779 9.64 -28.76 -5.98
N GLU A 780 8.86 -29.84 -6.06
CA GLU A 780 9.36 -31.15 -6.51
C GLU A 780 10.01 -31.04 -7.88
N PHE A 781 9.31 -30.48 -8.87
CA PHE A 781 9.85 -30.26 -10.21
C PHE A 781 11.14 -29.44 -10.17
N LEU A 782 11.13 -28.26 -9.55
CA LEU A 782 12.27 -27.35 -9.48
C LEU A 782 13.50 -28.01 -8.82
N SER A 783 13.30 -28.76 -7.73
CA SER A 783 14.37 -29.43 -6.99
C SER A 783 15.00 -30.61 -7.73
N HIS A 784 14.33 -31.14 -8.76
CA HIS A 784 14.87 -32.17 -9.65
C HIS A 784 15.56 -31.58 -10.91
N THR A 785 15.52 -30.26 -11.10
CA THR A 785 16.22 -29.63 -12.22
C THR A 785 17.74 -29.53 -11.96
N PRO A 786 18.57 -29.42 -13.02
CA PRO A 786 19.99 -29.13 -12.87
C PRO A 786 20.30 -27.79 -12.17
N TYR A 787 19.31 -26.88 -12.11
CA TYR A 787 19.43 -25.56 -11.48
C TYR A 787 19.32 -25.61 -9.95
N TRP A 788 18.77 -26.69 -9.38
CA TRP A 788 18.51 -26.83 -7.94
C TRP A 788 19.72 -26.49 -7.07
N LYS A 789 20.92 -26.91 -7.50
CA LYS A 789 22.19 -26.66 -6.79
C LYS A 789 22.55 -25.17 -6.59
N ASN A 790 21.89 -24.26 -7.30
CA ASN A 790 22.09 -22.80 -7.25
C ASN A 790 20.76 -22.05 -7.04
N MET A 791 19.71 -22.71 -6.54
CA MET A 791 18.38 -22.13 -6.43
C MET A 791 17.99 -21.80 -4.99
N LEU A 792 17.28 -20.68 -4.82
CA LEU A 792 16.52 -20.33 -3.63
C LEU A 792 15.06 -20.16 -4.03
N ILE A 793 14.17 -20.87 -3.37
CA ILE A 793 12.72 -20.66 -3.47
C ILE A 793 12.26 -19.98 -2.18
N VAL A 794 11.55 -18.86 -2.30
CA VAL A 794 10.92 -18.16 -1.16
C VAL A 794 9.42 -18.15 -1.38
N VAL A 795 8.67 -18.53 -0.34
CA VAL A 795 7.20 -18.61 -0.36
C VAL A 795 6.65 -17.73 0.75
N THR A 796 5.72 -16.84 0.41
CA THR A 796 4.98 -15.98 1.35
C THR A 796 3.56 -15.71 0.85
N GLU A 797 2.73 -15.17 1.73
CA GLU A 797 1.45 -14.55 1.39
C GLU A 797 1.64 -13.07 1.00
N ASP A 798 0.70 -12.52 0.24
CA ASP A 798 0.57 -11.08 -0.05
C ASP A 798 0.08 -10.28 1.17
N ASP A 799 -0.81 -10.86 1.97
CA ASP A 799 -1.34 -10.30 3.21
C ASP A 799 -1.96 -11.41 4.14
N PRO A 800 -2.40 -11.06 5.37
CA PRO A 800 -3.00 -12.01 6.31
C PRO A 800 -4.50 -11.81 6.59
N GLN A 801 -5.22 -10.98 5.83
CA GLN A 801 -6.58 -10.49 6.12
C GLN A 801 -7.62 -11.61 6.34
N GLY A 802 -7.39 -12.76 5.71
CA GLY A 802 -8.21 -13.96 5.77
C GLY A 802 -8.01 -14.82 7.03
N GLY A 803 -7.03 -14.48 7.88
CA GLY A 803 -6.57 -15.31 8.99
C GLY A 803 -6.68 -14.73 10.41
N VAL A 804 -6.29 -15.54 11.39
CA VAL A 804 -6.19 -15.15 12.81
C VAL A 804 -4.92 -15.70 13.45
N ASP A 805 -4.26 -14.90 14.29
CA ASP A 805 -3.01 -15.25 14.95
C ASP A 805 -3.00 -14.76 16.41
N HIS A 806 -2.27 -15.50 17.26
CA HIS A 806 -2.16 -15.22 18.69
C HIS A 806 -1.07 -14.19 19.04
N VAL A 807 -0.15 -13.89 18.13
CA VAL A 807 0.90 -12.88 18.32
C VAL A 807 0.43 -11.54 17.79
N ASP A 808 0.15 -11.47 16.48
CA ASP A 808 -0.34 -10.26 15.82
C ASP A 808 -1.08 -10.62 14.53
N ALA A 809 -2.14 -9.90 14.21
CA ALA A 809 -2.95 -10.09 13.01
C ALA A 809 -2.15 -10.04 11.70
N HIS A 810 -0.97 -9.40 11.67
CA HIS A 810 -0.12 -9.30 10.48
C HIS A 810 0.81 -10.50 10.27
N ARG A 811 0.87 -11.43 11.22
CA ARG A 811 1.84 -12.53 11.19
C ARG A 811 1.45 -13.55 10.13
N SER A 812 2.38 -13.86 9.24
CA SER A 812 2.12 -14.66 8.04
C SER A 812 3.17 -15.76 7.83
N ILE A 813 3.05 -16.46 6.71
CA ILE A 813 3.89 -17.59 6.32
C ILE A 813 5.13 -17.06 5.58
N LEU A 814 6.30 -17.53 6.00
CA LEU A 814 7.55 -17.35 5.26
C LEU A 814 8.30 -18.68 5.25
N MET A 815 8.59 -19.18 4.05
CA MET A 815 9.35 -20.41 3.84
C MET A 815 10.55 -20.12 2.94
N THR A 816 11.70 -20.68 3.28
CA THR A 816 12.89 -20.71 2.41
C THR A 816 13.22 -22.14 2.07
N ILE A 817 13.40 -22.43 0.78
CA ILE A 817 13.63 -23.78 0.26
C ILE A 817 14.83 -23.72 -0.69
N SER A 818 15.93 -24.33 -0.28
CA SER A 818 17.20 -24.32 -1.02
C SER A 818 18.10 -25.45 -0.50
N PRO A 819 19.07 -25.95 -1.28
CA PRO A 819 20.16 -26.76 -0.71
C PRO A 819 20.88 -26.03 0.42
N TYR A 820 20.93 -24.70 0.36
CA TYR A 820 21.64 -23.87 1.33
C TYR A 820 20.80 -23.45 2.53
N THR A 821 19.52 -23.82 2.58
CA THR A 821 18.66 -23.53 3.72
C THR A 821 18.88 -24.57 4.83
N LYS A 822 18.87 -24.12 6.09
CA LYS A 822 18.93 -25.03 7.25
C LYS A 822 17.74 -25.99 7.24
N ARG A 823 18.01 -27.26 7.55
CA ARG A 823 17.00 -28.31 7.67
C ARG A 823 16.26 -28.21 9.00
N ASN A 824 14.94 -28.33 9.00
CA ASN A 824 14.09 -28.32 10.20
C ASN A 824 14.38 -27.13 11.13
N TYR A 825 14.50 -25.93 10.56
CA TYR A 825 14.87 -24.73 11.30
C TYR A 825 13.73 -23.71 11.31
N ILE A 826 13.55 -23.04 12.45
CA ILE A 826 12.59 -21.95 12.60
C ILE A 826 13.34 -20.68 12.90
N GLY A 827 13.30 -19.75 11.94
CA GLY A 827 13.81 -18.40 12.08
C GLY A 827 13.11 -17.67 13.20
N LYS A 828 13.91 -16.98 14.02
CA LYS A 828 13.45 -16.20 15.18
C LYS A 828 13.73 -14.72 15.04
N GLN A 829 14.51 -14.33 14.04
CA GLN A 829 14.67 -12.93 13.69
C GLN A 829 13.34 -12.37 13.23
N HIS A 830 13.12 -11.10 13.51
CA HIS A 830 11.98 -10.36 13.03
C HIS A 830 12.16 -10.07 11.55
N TYR A 831 11.26 -10.58 10.73
CA TYR A 831 11.26 -10.35 9.30
C TYR A 831 9.98 -9.66 8.83
N SER A 832 10.08 -8.97 7.71
CA SER A 832 8.97 -8.39 6.96
C SER A 832 9.24 -8.48 5.44
N PHE A 833 8.41 -7.90 4.58
CA PHE A 833 8.66 -7.87 3.14
C PHE A 833 10.04 -7.28 2.81
N GLY A 834 10.46 -6.22 3.51
CA GLY A 834 11.80 -5.64 3.34
C GLY A 834 12.92 -6.65 3.59
N SER A 835 12.71 -7.64 4.47
CA SER A 835 13.69 -8.71 4.77
C SER A 835 13.90 -9.65 3.60
N ILE A 836 12.82 -9.96 2.88
CA ILE A 836 12.84 -10.78 1.66
C ILE A 836 13.67 -10.06 0.59
N PHE A 837 13.33 -8.81 0.27
CA PHE A 837 14.04 -8.06 -0.77
C PHE A 837 15.47 -7.75 -0.42
N LYS A 838 15.77 -7.40 0.85
CA LYS A 838 17.14 -7.23 1.32
C LYS A 838 17.98 -8.47 1.01
N THR A 839 17.46 -9.64 1.32
CA THR A 839 18.12 -10.93 1.06
C THR A 839 18.29 -11.16 -0.43
N PHE A 840 17.30 -10.82 -1.26
CA PHE A 840 17.41 -10.93 -2.72
C PHE A 840 18.52 -10.03 -3.27
N TRP A 841 18.63 -8.79 -2.80
CA TRP A 841 19.67 -7.85 -3.22
C TRP A 841 21.06 -8.28 -2.80
N HIS A 842 21.19 -8.87 -1.60
CA HIS A 842 22.44 -9.48 -1.14
C HIS A 842 22.86 -10.64 -2.04
N VAL A 843 21.94 -11.57 -2.34
CA VAL A 843 22.19 -12.73 -3.21
C VAL A 843 22.54 -12.33 -4.64
N LEU A 844 21.78 -11.38 -5.22
CA LEU A 844 21.97 -10.92 -6.59
C LEU A 844 23.15 -9.94 -6.75
N GLY A 845 23.65 -9.40 -5.64
CA GLY A 845 24.75 -8.43 -5.61
C GLY A 845 24.39 -7.08 -6.23
N ILE A 846 23.15 -6.62 -6.03
CA ILE A 846 22.67 -5.32 -6.53
C ILE A 846 22.28 -4.39 -5.37
N PRO A 847 22.26 -3.05 -5.57
CA PRO A 847 21.95 -2.11 -4.50
C PRO A 847 20.54 -2.32 -3.92
N TYR A 848 20.29 -1.74 -2.74
CA TYR A 848 18.95 -1.63 -2.18
C TYR A 848 18.05 -0.73 -3.04
N LEU A 849 16.74 -0.99 -3.05
CA LEU A 849 15.80 -0.20 -3.85
C LEU A 849 15.23 0.98 -3.05
N ASN A 850 14.98 0.79 -1.76
CA ASN A 850 14.33 1.79 -0.91
C ASN A 850 14.79 1.66 0.56
N GLN A 851 14.24 2.47 1.47
CA GLN A 851 14.63 2.38 2.88
C GLN A 851 14.03 1.16 3.59
N TYR A 852 12.88 0.65 3.15
CA TYR A 852 12.24 -0.50 3.79
C TYR A 852 13.07 -1.78 3.62
N ASP A 853 13.63 -2.02 2.43
CA ASP A 853 14.53 -3.16 2.22
C ASP A 853 15.93 -2.91 2.81
N ALA A 854 16.52 -1.73 2.65
CA ALA A 854 17.87 -1.45 3.14
C ALA A 854 17.99 -1.60 4.66
N THR A 855 16.92 -1.27 5.39
CA THR A 855 16.89 -1.20 6.85
C THR A 855 16.20 -2.38 7.51
N ALA A 856 15.63 -3.33 6.76
CA ALA A 856 15.09 -4.56 7.33
C ALA A 856 16.20 -5.50 7.83
N THR A 857 15.84 -6.53 8.60
CA THR A 857 16.74 -7.62 8.97
C THR A 857 16.84 -8.60 7.79
N ASP A 858 18.04 -8.98 7.34
CA ASP A 858 18.15 -10.03 6.29
C ASP A 858 17.86 -11.44 6.85
N MET A 859 17.65 -12.40 5.96
CA MET A 859 17.30 -13.78 6.32
C MET A 859 18.52 -14.71 6.47
N SER A 860 19.74 -14.18 6.64
CA SER A 860 20.98 -14.98 6.61
C SER A 860 21.05 -16.09 7.67
N ASP A 861 20.31 -15.99 8.78
CA ASP A 861 20.26 -17.04 9.81
C ASP A 861 19.43 -18.26 9.39
N LEU A 862 18.62 -18.18 8.34
CA LEU A 862 17.92 -19.32 7.76
C LEU A 862 18.86 -20.23 6.94
N PHE A 863 20.08 -19.77 6.65
CA PHE A 863 21.01 -20.42 5.72
C PHE A 863 22.22 -21.07 6.40
N THR A 864 22.85 -22.00 5.69
CA THR A 864 24.02 -22.78 6.11
C THR A 864 25.09 -22.81 5.01
N ASP A 865 26.35 -22.95 5.42
CA ASP A 865 27.51 -23.09 4.52
C ASP A 865 27.71 -24.53 4.00
N LYS A 866 26.88 -25.47 4.48
CA LYS A 866 26.88 -26.89 4.08
C LYS A 866 25.61 -27.19 3.28
N PRO A 867 25.67 -27.17 1.94
CA PRO A 867 24.49 -27.45 1.14
C PRO A 867 24.07 -28.91 1.24
N ASP A 868 22.77 -29.13 1.25
CA ASP A 868 22.13 -30.44 1.13
C ASP A 868 21.30 -30.50 -0.15
N PHE A 869 21.85 -31.16 -1.16
CA PHE A 869 21.25 -31.24 -2.49
C PHE A 869 20.09 -32.25 -2.60
N THR A 870 19.66 -32.89 -1.51
CA THR A 870 18.50 -33.80 -1.55
C THR A 870 17.26 -33.05 -2.07
N PRO A 871 16.62 -33.55 -3.14
CA PRO A 871 15.43 -32.93 -3.71
C PRO A 871 14.21 -33.11 -2.78
N TYR A 872 13.16 -32.35 -3.06
CA TYR A 872 11.86 -32.51 -2.42
C TYR A 872 10.99 -33.46 -3.24
N ASN A 873 10.20 -34.30 -2.57
CA ASN A 873 9.16 -35.11 -3.21
C ASN A 873 7.81 -34.68 -2.66
N ALA A 874 6.86 -34.42 -3.54
CA ALA A 874 5.54 -33.93 -3.16
C ALA A 874 4.77 -34.99 -2.37
N VAL A 875 4.05 -34.54 -1.35
CA VAL A 875 3.19 -35.40 -0.53
C VAL A 875 1.80 -35.41 -1.15
N ALA A 876 1.23 -36.60 -1.31
CA ALA A 876 -0.13 -36.76 -1.80
C ALA A 876 -1.15 -36.17 -0.79
N ILE A 877 -2.18 -35.54 -1.33
CA ILE A 877 -3.33 -35.04 -0.58
C ILE A 877 -4.39 -36.13 -0.35
N ASP A 878 -5.26 -35.92 0.62
CA ASP A 878 -6.37 -36.84 0.89
C ASP A 878 -7.46 -36.73 -0.21
N PRO A 879 -7.75 -37.79 -0.98
CA PRO A 879 -8.71 -37.74 -2.08
C PRO A 879 -10.16 -37.54 -1.61
N ARG A 880 -10.44 -37.71 -0.31
CA ARG A 880 -11.75 -37.36 0.27
C ARG A 880 -11.96 -35.85 0.35
N LEU A 881 -10.87 -35.08 0.41
CA LEU A 881 -10.87 -33.62 0.52
C LEU A 881 -10.83 -32.95 -0.86
N PHE A 882 -9.86 -33.34 -1.69
CA PHE A 882 -9.66 -32.77 -3.01
C PHE A 882 -9.15 -33.84 -3.98
N ASP A 883 -9.81 -33.93 -5.13
CA ASP A 883 -9.47 -34.85 -6.22
C ASP A 883 -9.03 -33.99 -7.43
N PRO A 884 -7.71 -33.92 -7.71
CA PRO A 884 -7.18 -33.12 -8.81
C PRO A 884 -7.81 -33.44 -10.18
N GLN A 885 -8.23 -34.68 -10.39
CA GLN A 885 -8.84 -35.09 -11.67
C GLN A 885 -10.25 -34.51 -11.86
N LYS A 886 -10.94 -34.11 -10.77
CA LYS A 886 -12.26 -33.47 -10.85
C LYS A 886 -12.21 -31.96 -10.98
N ALA A 887 -11.09 -31.35 -10.59
CA ALA A 887 -10.89 -29.92 -10.77
C ALA A 887 -10.84 -29.54 -12.27
N LEU A 888 -10.43 -30.50 -13.13
CA LEU A 888 -10.31 -30.44 -14.59
C LEU A 888 -9.40 -29.30 -15.09
N ASP A 889 -8.81 -29.49 -16.27
CA ASP A 889 -8.11 -28.40 -16.97
C ASP A 889 -9.16 -27.42 -17.54
N PRO A 890 -9.01 -26.09 -17.44
CA PRO A 890 -9.90 -25.12 -18.11
C PRO A 890 -10.06 -25.35 -19.63
N PHE A 891 -9.14 -26.05 -20.28
CA PHE A 891 -9.26 -26.46 -21.68
C PHE A 891 -10.10 -27.72 -21.90
N ASP A 892 -10.43 -28.50 -20.88
CA ASP A 892 -11.31 -29.67 -20.99
C ASP A 892 -12.75 -29.22 -21.33
N GLU A 893 -13.39 -29.92 -22.28
CA GLU A 893 -14.78 -29.63 -22.69
C GLU A 893 -15.78 -29.79 -21.53
N LYS A 894 -15.44 -30.61 -20.54
CA LYS A 894 -16.28 -30.87 -19.36
C LYS A 894 -16.00 -29.94 -18.18
N PHE A 895 -15.04 -29.01 -18.32
CA PHE A 895 -14.74 -28.05 -17.26
C PHE A 895 -16.01 -27.26 -16.90
N ASP A 896 -16.39 -27.28 -15.61
CA ASP A 896 -17.62 -26.63 -15.18
C ASP A 896 -17.43 -25.12 -15.06
N TRP A 897 -17.62 -24.42 -16.17
CA TRP A 897 -17.56 -22.96 -16.18
C TRP A 897 -18.73 -22.28 -15.45
N LYS A 898 -19.80 -22.99 -15.06
CA LYS A 898 -20.82 -22.41 -14.15
C LYS A 898 -20.22 -22.18 -12.76
N ALA A 899 -19.18 -22.91 -12.39
CA ALA A 899 -18.43 -22.70 -11.15
C ALA A 899 -17.86 -21.27 -11.08
N PHE A 900 -17.56 -20.64 -12.22
CA PHE A 900 -17.10 -19.26 -12.27
C PHE A 900 -18.18 -18.28 -11.76
N SER A 901 -19.41 -18.34 -12.29
CA SER A 901 -20.51 -17.47 -11.82
C SER A 901 -21.02 -17.79 -10.40
N GLN A 902 -20.64 -18.96 -9.87
CA GLN A 902 -20.88 -19.36 -8.48
C GLN A 902 -19.75 -18.93 -7.53
N SER A 903 -18.61 -18.51 -8.07
CA SER A 903 -17.48 -18.01 -7.29
C SER A 903 -17.78 -16.60 -6.82
N GLU A 904 -17.34 -16.29 -5.62
CA GLU A 904 -17.35 -14.90 -5.18
C GLU A 904 -16.31 -14.10 -5.97
N GLU A 905 -16.66 -12.85 -6.27
CA GLU A 905 -15.71 -11.83 -6.68
C GLU A 905 -14.61 -11.71 -5.62
N MET A 906 -13.34 -11.68 -6.07
CA MET A 906 -12.20 -11.60 -5.16
C MET A 906 -12.27 -10.36 -4.30
N ASP A 907 -11.81 -10.49 -3.06
CA ASP A 907 -11.60 -9.36 -2.15
C ASP A 907 -12.79 -8.44 -2.00
N ARG A 908 -13.96 -8.96 -2.36
CA ARG A 908 -15.21 -8.27 -2.15
C ARG A 908 -15.39 -8.16 -0.66
N THR A 909 -15.12 -6.98 -0.16
CA THR A 909 -14.85 -6.81 1.27
C THR A 909 -16.08 -7.12 2.12
N GLU A 910 -17.27 -6.83 1.59
CA GLU A 910 -18.54 -7.24 2.21
C GLU A 910 -18.58 -8.74 2.52
N THR A 911 -18.06 -9.55 1.61
CA THR A 911 -18.11 -11.01 1.74
C THR A 911 -17.06 -11.52 2.71
N MET A 912 -15.84 -10.97 2.66
CA MET A 912 -14.77 -11.33 3.59
C MET A 912 -15.13 -10.96 5.03
N GLN A 913 -15.60 -9.73 5.23
CA GLN A 913 -16.07 -9.27 6.54
C GLN A 913 -17.24 -10.12 7.03
N LYS A 914 -18.17 -10.50 6.16
CA LYS A 914 -19.29 -11.40 6.51
C LYS A 914 -18.80 -12.78 6.96
N ARG A 915 -17.89 -13.42 6.21
CA ARG A 915 -17.28 -14.70 6.59
C ARG A 915 -16.65 -14.61 7.97
N ARG A 916 -15.89 -13.55 8.23
CA ARG A 916 -15.28 -13.37 9.54
C ARG A 916 -16.29 -13.14 10.65
N MET A 917 -17.36 -12.39 10.38
CA MET A 917 -18.44 -12.20 11.34
C MET A 917 -19.14 -13.52 11.69
N GLU A 918 -19.34 -14.41 10.70
CA GLU A 918 -19.90 -15.75 10.93
C GLU A 918 -18.97 -16.60 11.82
N ASP A 919 -17.65 -16.55 11.59
CA ASP A 919 -16.65 -17.20 12.46
C ASP A 919 -16.71 -16.67 13.89
N ASP A 920 -16.74 -15.35 14.05
CA ASP A 920 -16.85 -14.66 15.34
C ASP A 920 -18.13 -15.05 16.11
N GLU A 921 -19.26 -15.16 15.41
CA GLU A 921 -20.50 -15.63 16.01
C GLU A 921 -20.43 -17.08 16.46
N ASN A 922 -19.82 -17.95 15.67
CA ASN A 922 -19.63 -19.35 16.02
C ASN A 922 -18.74 -19.48 17.26
N LEU A 923 -17.67 -18.69 17.37
CA LEU A 923 -16.83 -18.61 18.57
C LEU A 923 -17.62 -18.15 19.80
N ARG A 924 -18.49 -17.13 19.66
CA ARG A 924 -19.36 -16.67 20.75
C ARG A 924 -20.35 -17.74 21.20
N LYS A 925 -20.96 -18.47 20.28
CA LYS A 925 -21.91 -19.58 20.57
C LYS A 925 -21.21 -20.73 21.29
N ASN A 926 -20.01 -21.12 20.83
CA ASN A 926 -19.21 -22.19 21.44
C ASN A 926 -18.71 -21.86 22.85
N LYS A 927 -18.43 -20.59 23.16
CA LYS A 927 -18.12 -20.16 24.54
C LYS A 927 -19.35 -20.20 25.46
N LYS A 928 -20.54 -19.90 24.95
CA LYS A 928 -21.79 -19.96 25.73
C LYS A 928 -22.22 -21.39 26.07
N SER A 929 -22.04 -22.34 25.15
CA SER A 929 -22.37 -23.76 25.38
C SER A 929 -21.41 -24.48 26.34
N LYS A 930 -20.26 -23.86 26.66
CA LYS A 930 -19.27 -24.36 27.63
C LYS A 930 -19.36 -23.70 29.01
N LYS A 931 -20.33 -22.82 29.27
CA LYS A 931 -20.64 -22.39 30.64
C LYS A 931 -21.49 -23.48 31.31
N PRO A 932 -21.08 -23.97 32.49
CA PRO A 932 -21.73 -25.09 33.18
C PRO A 932 -23.20 -24.81 33.51
#